data_AF-F9Q8J2-F1
#
_entry.id   AF-F9Q8J2-F1
#
_cell.length_a   1.000
_cell.length_b   1.000
_cell.length_c   1.000
_cell.angle_alpha   90.00
_cell.angle_beta   90.00
_cell.angle_gamma   90.00
#
_symmetry.space_group_name_H-M   'P 1'
#
loop_
_entity.id
_entity.type
_entity.pdbx_description
1 polymer ?
#
loop_
_entity_poly.entity_id
_entity_poly.type
_entity_poly.pdbx_seq_one_letter_code
_entity_poly.pdbx_strand_id
1 'polypeptide(L)'
;MNTHRNNRTDYFRLKPNGNPNQFFPLDQNSSNDWEFLSSDKAEAIKKLSAAHALATFSGSFGETDANRPNGALNVTFNPSNSNNLLLLNGGANLNGNLSVANGHMVLAGTPVEHAYDYLQNREVIRENEWTDRQFSAREFNVNGNGVLESGRNVTQLNGNFNAKEQGQVKLGFVRGESKNCYRSSHSGETRCENNASLSDGVFNQLPTTQVKGNVNLQGQSQLQLGKAHLHGQIHADDNTRVNLKPQAQWTLTGASQVGHLALAAGSQVTLNARYDEVANNYKGHVDFNQLTVNGNLSGSGHFRFLTNVAAHRGDNIVVNGLASGAFLLTVKNTGLEPNEVSPLSLVKLNNPQQRQESVRFALENGYVDLGAYRYILANNNNDYRLYNPLRDAELHNNQLPQRSQQESKAEFEAVRKEIQEKQRELNSLNAQYERAKREHNANNAEITRLQNSINQTDAKLRKVVNEYNNINHKRTARRNWLYSQYNQLQANLSQQNSKLATAKDKAAASQSSQDSAMALVTKLRQEISGLTEQQNSLRQEMAGHGNNNYAASIAKARELCAAQGLNDEICRKVAKLAGPGDASSFEEALDAAVSQLEAADQALNVANSQGNPLAIGDAEKAVEQAAQAVLANLHKAYSSLAEIEQFLAAQANSVSMPVQAALISRYSNTALSEMSANVNAALQIGRNLDRHLLSQDKSNVWVNTESTKQNYHSDFYRPYKQTLTLTQIGVAQEVNDNVQVGAVLSHSHASNRFDENVSGKGRLLSLNGYVKGHWDNGLFGSLDLGYGRSRNTIDFDGQSNVFHRNIFSVGANVGYQWQGWVNIQPSVGARYYRMSKANYRLSEANIESRALNLMTYHAGLQLSKTLDLGGFKLTPSIASYYNDARQRKMAVDGALAVNNVALQQQFGRYFSHEVGVGAQWNQWQLSAQVGMLKGSDITRQRYAAVKLGYTW
;
A
#
# COMPACT_ATOMS: atom_id res chain seq x y z
N MET A 1 -86.79 15.87 -0.19
CA MET A 1 -86.77 16.78 -1.35
C MET A 1 -86.75 18.20 -0.82
N ASN A 2 -85.76 19.00 -1.19
CA ASN A 2 -85.55 20.34 -0.64
C ASN A 2 -86.38 21.36 -1.43
N THR A 3 -87.57 21.67 -0.92
CA THR A 3 -88.52 22.62 -1.53
C THR A 3 -88.04 24.07 -1.48
N HIS A 4 -87.01 24.39 -0.71
CA HIS A 4 -86.41 25.73 -0.59
C HIS A 4 -85.21 25.97 -1.53
N ARG A 5 -84.85 24.97 -2.35
CA ARG A 5 -83.74 25.01 -3.32
C ARG A 5 -84.12 24.27 -4.62
N ASN A 6 -85.06 24.82 -5.37
CA ASN A 6 -85.50 24.32 -6.68
C ASN A 6 -85.86 22.83 -6.70
N ASN A 7 -86.48 22.31 -5.63
CA ASN A 7 -86.84 20.89 -5.47
C ASN A 7 -85.68 19.90 -5.63
N ARG A 8 -84.44 20.33 -5.35
CA ARG A 8 -83.25 19.45 -5.37
C ARG A 8 -83.43 18.30 -4.37
N THR A 9 -83.07 17.08 -4.76
CA THR A 9 -83.06 15.93 -3.85
C THR A 9 -81.69 15.82 -3.21
N ASP A 10 -81.64 15.88 -1.88
CA ASP A 10 -80.41 15.79 -1.09
C ASP A 10 -80.44 14.48 -0.28
N TYR A 11 -79.36 13.70 -0.35
CA TYR A 11 -79.21 12.45 0.39
C TYR A 11 -78.36 12.69 1.64
N PHE A 12 -78.86 12.23 2.80
CA PHE A 12 -78.18 12.37 4.09
C PHE A 12 -78.05 11.02 4.78
N ARG A 13 -77.02 10.90 5.64
CA ARG A 13 -76.87 9.80 6.61
C ARG A 13 -77.07 10.37 8.02
N LEU A 14 -77.84 9.66 8.86
CA LEU A 14 -77.92 9.99 10.27
C LEU A 14 -76.56 9.71 10.93
N LYS A 15 -75.98 10.70 11.61
CA LYS A 15 -74.72 10.53 12.34
C LYS A 15 -74.91 9.66 13.59
N PRO A 16 -73.85 8.99 14.10
CA PRO A 16 -73.91 8.32 15.39
C PRO A 16 -74.36 9.31 16.49
N ASN A 17 -75.38 8.92 17.27
CA ASN A 17 -76.06 9.77 18.28
C ASN A 17 -76.81 11.00 17.72
N GLY A 18 -76.99 11.11 16.41
CA GLY A 18 -77.82 12.15 15.80
C GLY A 18 -79.29 11.95 16.10
N ASN A 19 -80.02 13.03 16.30
CA ASN A 19 -81.46 13.01 16.52
C ASN A 19 -82.22 12.96 15.18
N PRO A 20 -82.96 11.89 14.87
CA PRO A 20 -83.67 11.74 13.60
C PRO A 20 -84.80 12.76 13.41
N ASN A 21 -85.22 13.45 14.47
CA ASN A 21 -86.25 14.49 14.41
C ASN A 21 -85.68 15.87 14.07
N GLN A 22 -84.36 16.03 13.97
CA GLN A 22 -83.75 17.32 13.60
C GLN A 22 -83.90 17.61 12.11
N PHE A 23 -84.08 18.88 11.76
CA PHE A 23 -84.23 19.30 10.37
C PHE A 23 -82.95 19.04 9.55
N PHE A 24 -83.12 18.63 8.30
CA PHE A 24 -82.01 18.49 7.36
C PHE A 24 -81.43 19.88 6.99
N PRO A 25 -80.10 20.02 6.90
CA PRO A 25 -79.47 21.22 6.33
C PRO A 25 -79.96 21.51 4.90
N LEU A 26 -80.15 22.80 4.57
CA LEU A 26 -80.69 23.23 3.27
C LEU A 26 -79.60 23.55 2.23
N ASP A 27 -78.34 23.58 2.64
CA ASP A 27 -77.20 24.18 1.95
C ASP A 27 -76.13 23.16 1.54
N GLN A 28 -76.48 21.87 1.43
CA GLN A 28 -75.55 20.78 1.09
C GLN A 28 -74.41 20.61 2.11
N ASN A 29 -74.62 21.06 3.36
CA ASN A 29 -73.70 20.86 4.47
C ASN A 29 -74.20 19.79 5.45
N SER A 30 -73.31 19.33 6.31
CA SER A 30 -73.66 18.42 7.41
C SER A 30 -74.01 19.22 8.67
N SER A 31 -74.98 18.76 9.47
CA SER A 31 -75.27 19.26 10.83
C SER A 31 -74.67 18.35 11.91
N ASN A 32 -75.00 18.61 13.18
CA ASN A 32 -74.66 17.71 14.28
C ASN A 32 -75.33 16.34 14.13
N ASP A 33 -76.52 16.29 13.53
CA ASP A 33 -77.33 15.07 13.44
C ASP A 33 -77.28 14.40 12.07
N TRP A 34 -77.11 15.18 11.00
CA TRP A 34 -77.18 14.70 9.62
C TRP A 34 -75.88 14.97 8.88
N GLU A 35 -75.34 13.95 8.23
CA GLU A 35 -74.21 14.07 7.30
C GLU A 35 -74.75 14.17 5.87
N PHE A 36 -74.42 15.26 5.18
CA PHE A 36 -74.75 15.39 3.76
C PHE A 36 -73.88 14.45 2.92
N LEU A 37 -74.52 13.63 2.09
CA LEU A 37 -73.83 12.67 1.24
C LEU A 37 -73.58 13.27 -0.15
N SER A 38 -74.65 13.51 -0.90
CA SER A 38 -74.66 14.11 -2.24
C SER A 38 -76.09 14.52 -2.60
N SER A 39 -76.25 15.35 -3.63
CA SER A 39 -77.55 15.61 -4.27
C SER A 39 -77.79 14.68 -5.48
N ASP A 40 -76.80 13.87 -5.83
CA ASP A 40 -76.91 12.80 -6.83
C ASP A 40 -77.02 11.44 -6.14
N LYS A 41 -77.94 10.59 -6.62
CA LYS A 41 -78.22 9.29 -6.02
C LYS A 41 -77.04 8.33 -6.14
N ALA A 42 -76.39 8.30 -7.31
CA ALA A 42 -75.28 7.39 -7.55
C ALA A 42 -74.05 7.78 -6.73
N GLU A 43 -73.76 9.08 -6.63
CA GLU A 43 -72.68 9.60 -5.78
C GLU A 43 -72.98 9.44 -4.28
N ALA A 44 -74.24 9.59 -3.84
CA ALA A 44 -74.63 9.29 -2.47
C ALA A 44 -74.44 7.80 -2.12
N ILE A 45 -74.86 6.90 -3.02
CA ILE A 45 -74.65 5.45 -2.89
C ILE A 45 -73.15 5.12 -2.88
N LYS A 46 -72.35 5.75 -3.75
CA LYS A 46 -70.90 5.60 -3.81
C LYS A 46 -70.21 6.08 -2.53
N LYS A 47 -70.68 7.18 -1.92
CA LYS A 47 -70.17 7.70 -0.64
C LYS A 47 -70.56 6.79 0.54
N LEU A 48 -71.75 6.19 0.49
CA LEU A 48 -72.18 5.17 1.46
C LEU A 48 -71.45 3.83 1.29
N SER A 49 -71.17 3.40 0.05
CA SER A 49 -70.43 2.16 -0.23
C SER A 49 -68.91 2.31 -0.05
N ALA A 50 -68.42 3.56 -0.01
CA ALA A 50 -67.09 3.91 0.47
C ALA A 50 -66.98 3.87 2.01
N ALA A 51 -68.09 3.76 2.75
CA ALA A 51 -68.03 3.50 4.18
C ALA A 51 -67.47 2.09 4.40
N HIS A 52 -66.29 2.02 5.00
CA HIS A 52 -65.64 0.76 5.30
C HIS A 52 -66.06 0.26 6.67
N ALA A 53 -66.38 -1.03 6.77
CA ALA A 53 -66.58 -1.66 8.07
C ALA A 53 -65.21 -1.89 8.74
N LEU A 54 -65.08 -1.43 9.98
CA LEU A 54 -63.95 -1.76 10.85
C LEU A 54 -64.39 -2.82 11.85
N ALA A 55 -63.76 -3.99 11.81
CA ALA A 55 -63.96 -5.05 12.79
C ALA A 55 -62.66 -5.29 13.58
N THR A 56 -62.78 -5.72 14.83
CA THR A 56 -61.63 -6.16 15.64
C THR A 56 -61.89 -7.53 16.26
N PHE A 57 -60.87 -8.38 16.27
CA PHE A 57 -60.79 -9.56 17.13
C PHE A 57 -59.58 -9.44 18.06
N SER A 58 -59.86 -9.32 19.36
CA SER A 58 -58.85 -9.15 20.42
C SER A 58 -58.46 -10.45 21.13
N GLY A 59 -59.03 -11.59 20.70
CA GLY A 59 -58.65 -12.91 21.20
C GLY A 59 -57.44 -13.50 20.44
N SER A 60 -57.10 -14.75 20.77
CA SER A 60 -56.09 -15.53 20.04
C SER A 60 -56.75 -16.60 19.18
N PHE A 61 -56.25 -16.80 17.96
CA PHE A 61 -56.58 -17.98 17.16
C PHE A 61 -55.54 -19.09 17.36
N GLY A 62 -55.99 -20.30 17.68
CA GLY A 62 -55.10 -21.43 17.98
C GLY A 62 -54.66 -21.46 19.45
N GLU A 63 -54.29 -22.65 19.91
CA GLU A 63 -53.96 -22.93 21.31
C GLU A 63 -52.51 -22.51 21.61
N THR A 64 -52.30 -21.79 22.72
CA THR A 64 -50.98 -21.29 23.13
C THR A 64 -50.42 -22.03 24.35
N ASP A 65 -51.25 -22.73 25.11
CA ASP A 65 -50.80 -23.63 26.19
C ASP A 65 -50.21 -24.90 25.59
N ALA A 66 -48.90 -25.10 25.80
CA ALA A 66 -48.17 -26.25 25.27
C ALA A 66 -48.71 -27.61 25.78
N ASN A 67 -49.51 -27.62 26.85
CA ASN A 67 -50.11 -28.84 27.41
C ASN A 67 -51.49 -29.17 26.80
N ARG A 68 -51.99 -28.33 25.89
CA ARG A 68 -53.28 -28.51 25.23
C ARG A 68 -53.11 -28.82 23.74
N PRO A 69 -54.01 -29.61 23.13
CA PRO A 69 -53.90 -29.95 21.71
C PRO A 69 -54.15 -28.73 20.82
N ASN A 70 -53.16 -28.36 20.01
CA ASN A 70 -53.31 -27.31 18.98
C ASN A 70 -53.76 -27.92 17.63
N GLY A 71 -55.08 -28.09 17.49
CA GLY A 71 -55.70 -28.64 16.28
C GLY A 71 -55.47 -27.80 15.03
N ALA A 72 -55.63 -28.41 13.85
CA ALA A 72 -55.54 -27.70 12.58
C ALA A 72 -56.63 -26.64 12.48
N LEU A 73 -56.25 -25.38 12.25
CA LEU A 73 -57.16 -24.25 12.15
C LEU A 73 -56.69 -23.30 11.03
N ASN A 74 -57.58 -23.05 10.07
CA ASN A 74 -57.39 -22.06 9.03
C ASN A 74 -58.35 -20.88 9.26
N VAL A 75 -57.86 -19.67 9.06
CA VAL A 75 -58.64 -18.43 9.19
C VAL A 75 -58.58 -17.67 7.87
N THR A 76 -59.74 -17.35 7.30
CA THR A 76 -59.83 -16.63 6.02
C THR A 76 -60.66 -15.36 6.19
N PHE A 77 -60.07 -14.21 5.86
CA PHE A 77 -60.75 -12.93 5.75
C PHE A 77 -61.07 -12.66 4.27
N ASN A 78 -62.36 -12.61 3.96
CA ASN A 78 -62.87 -12.40 2.60
C ASN A 78 -64.15 -11.53 2.64
N PRO A 79 -64.03 -10.24 2.96
CA PRO A 79 -65.18 -9.33 2.93
C PRO A 79 -65.66 -9.10 1.49
N SER A 80 -66.94 -8.80 1.33
CA SER A 80 -67.50 -8.42 0.02
C SER A 80 -66.98 -7.07 -0.49
N ASN A 81 -66.56 -6.17 0.40
CA ASN A 81 -66.01 -4.85 0.07
C ASN A 81 -64.50 -4.81 0.38
N SER A 82 -63.68 -4.44 -0.60
CA SER A 82 -62.22 -4.34 -0.47
C SER A 82 -61.73 -3.23 0.46
N ASN A 83 -62.61 -2.27 0.82
CA ASN A 83 -62.28 -1.23 1.78
C ASN A 83 -62.44 -1.71 3.24
N ASN A 84 -63.10 -2.85 3.49
CA ASN A 84 -63.31 -3.36 4.85
C ASN A 84 -61.99 -3.75 5.51
N LEU A 85 -61.90 -3.47 6.81
CA LEU A 85 -60.70 -3.73 7.60
C LEU A 85 -61.00 -4.65 8.79
N LEU A 86 -60.13 -5.63 9.01
CA LEU A 86 -60.11 -6.46 10.21
C LEU A 86 -58.83 -6.22 10.99
N LEU A 87 -58.96 -5.74 12.22
CA LEU A 87 -57.88 -5.65 13.19
C LEU A 87 -57.78 -6.96 13.99
N LEU A 88 -56.59 -7.56 14.02
CA LEU A 88 -56.23 -8.63 14.95
C LEU A 88 -55.21 -8.08 15.94
N ASN A 89 -55.61 -7.90 17.20
CA ASN A 89 -54.74 -7.34 18.25
C ASN A 89 -54.61 -8.21 19.51
N GLY A 90 -55.02 -9.48 19.42
CA GLY A 90 -54.85 -10.48 20.48
C GLY A 90 -53.70 -11.48 20.24
N GLY A 91 -53.67 -12.16 19.10
CA GLY A 91 -52.56 -13.04 18.70
C GLY A 91 -53.00 -14.21 17.81
N ALA A 92 -52.03 -15.02 17.38
CA ALA A 92 -52.31 -16.28 16.67
C ALA A 92 -51.22 -17.33 16.90
N ASN A 93 -51.60 -18.59 17.07
CA ASN A 93 -50.75 -19.78 17.04
C ASN A 93 -51.41 -20.88 16.19
N LEU A 94 -51.56 -20.62 14.89
CA LEU A 94 -52.29 -21.48 13.97
C LEU A 94 -51.45 -22.68 13.52
N ASN A 95 -51.99 -23.89 13.70
CA ASN A 95 -51.53 -25.08 12.99
C ASN A 95 -52.17 -25.17 11.59
N GLY A 96 -52.16 -24.05 10.86
CA GLY A 96 -52.85 -23.85 9.59
C GLY A 96 -52.58 -22.45 9.04
N ASN A 97 -53.43 -21.98 8.13
CA ASN A 97 -53.18 -20.81 7.31
C ASN A 97 -54.00 -19.60 7.77
N LEU A 98 -53.42 -18.40 7.68
CA LEU A 98 -54.13 -17.12 7.78
C LEU A 98 -54.21 -16.49 6.39
N SER A 99 -55.41 -16.34 5.84
CA SER A 99 -55.61 -15.91 4.45
C SER A 99 -56.40 -14.60 4.35
N VAL A 100 -55.96 -13.69 3.48
CA VAL A 100 -56.64 -12.43 3.11
C VAL A 100 -56.95 -12.50 1.62
N ALA A 101 -58.20 -12.81 1.29
CA ALA A 101 -58.65 -12.90 -0.10
C ALA A 101 -59.13 -11.55 -0.66
N ASN A 102 -59.61 -10.67 0.22
CA ASN A 102 -60.06 -9.32 -0.10
C ASN A 102 -59.97 -8.45 1.17
N GLY A 103 -60.08 -7.13 1.05
CA GLY A 103 -60.04 -6.24 2.22
C GLY A 103 -58.64 -6.03 2.80
N HIS A 104 -58.59 -5.37 3.96
CA HIS A 104 -57.35 -5.06 4.67
C HIS A 104 -57.33 -5.72 6.06
N MET A 105 -56.41 -6.65 6.31
CA MET A 105 -56.16 -7.21 7.63
C MET A 105 -54.97 -6.51 8.29
N VAL A 106 -55.17 -5.94 9.48
CA VAL A 106 -54.10 -5.29 10.27
C VAL A 106 -53.80 -6.15 11.50
N LEU A 107 -52.56 -6.61 11.63
CA LEU A 107 -52.00 -7.23 12.83
C LEU A 107 -51.36 -6.13 13.66
N ALA A 108 -51.73 -5.97 14.93
CA ALA A 108 -51.14 -4.91 15.77
C ALA A 108 -51.01 -5.35 17.23
N GLY A 109 -50.17 -4.61 17.98
CA GLY A 109 -50.24 -4.60 19.42
C GLY A 109 -51.54 -3.97 19.94
N THR A 110 -51.67 -3.88 21.26
CA THR A 110 -52.79 -3.16 21.89
C THR A 110 -52.25 -2.12 22.85
N PRO A 111 -52.87 -0.93 22.97
CA PRO A 111 -52.54 0.00 24.05
C PRO A 111 -52.62 -0.69 25.41
N VAL A 112 -51.74 -0.33 26.34
CA VAL A 112 -51.91 -0.72 27.74
C VAL A 112 -53.21 -0.09 28.24
N GLU A 113 -54.05 -0.90 28.88
CA GLU A 113 -55.32 -0.43 29.42
C GLU A 113 -55.09 0.49 30.62
N HIS A 114 -55.68 1.68 30.56
CA HIS A 114 -55.70 2.66 31.64
C HIS A 114 -57.14 2.92 32.06
N ALA A 115 -57.34 3.31 33.32
CA ALA A 115 -58.62 3.79 33.78
C ALA A 115 -59.06 5.01 32.95
N TYR A 116 -60.35 5.05 32.61
CA TYR A 116 -60.94 6.17 31.88
C TYR A 116 -60.83 7.47 32.69
N ASP A 117 -60.39 8.56 32.06
CA ASP A 117 -60.30 9.87 32.70
C ASP A 117 -61.68 10.53 32.67
N TYR A 118 -62.47 10.28 33.72
CA TYR A 118 -63.80 10.86 33.88
C TYR A 118 -63.77 12.38 34.10
N LEU A 119 -62.67 12.95 34.58
CA LEU A 119 -62.55 14.41 34.75
C LEU A 119 -62.39 15.12 33.41
N GLN A 120 -61.73 14.46 32.45
CA GLN A 120 -61.50 15.00 31.10
C GLN A 120 -62.38 14.35 30.03
N ASN A 121 -63.28 13.45 30.43
CA ASN A 121 -64.18 12.69 29.57
C ASN A 121 -63.46 12.06 28.36
N ARG A 122 -62.33 11.39 28.60
CA ARG A 122 -61.51 10.79 27.54
C ARG A 122 -60.87 9.46 27.96
N GLU A 123 -60.71 8.58 26.97
CA GLU A 123 -59.91 7.37 27.10
C GLU A 123 -58.42 7.76 27.14
N VAL A 124 -57.67 7.21 28.10
CA VAL A 124 -56.24 7.48 28.27
C VAL A 124 -55.44 6.51 27.43
N ILE A 125 -54.87 7.01 26.33
CA ILE A 125 -54.00 6.23 25.44
C ILE A 125 -52.65 6.91 25.40
N ARG A 126 -51.62 6.20 25.86
CA ARG A 126 -50.24 6.69 25.87
C ARG A 126 -49.46 6.09 24.72
N GLU A 127 -48.78 6.95 23.97
CA GLU A 127 -48.07 6.54 22.75
C GLU A 127 -46.94 5.53 23.05
N ASN A 128 -46.30 5.60 24.21
CA ASN A 128 -45.19 4.75 24.63
C ASN A 128 -45.61 3.50 25.42
N GLU A 129 -46.89 3.31 25.73
CA GLU A 129 -47.36 2.20 26.56
C GLU A 129 -48.28 1.27 25.76
N TRP A 130 -47.65 0.27 25.13
CA TRP A 130 -48.31 -0.71 24.28
C TRP A 130 -47.86 -2.12 24.65
N THR A 131 -48.79 -3.08 24.55
CA THR A 131 -48.55 -4.50 24.75
C THR A 131 -48.22 -5.16 23.43
N ASP A 132 -47.09 -5.85 23.42
CA ASP A 132 -46.59 -6.56 22.25
C ASP A 132 -47.38 -7.83 21.93
N ARG A 133 -47.51 -8.15 20.65
CA ARG A 133 -48.24 -9.32 20.14
C ARG A 133 -47.41 -10.14 19.16
N GLN A 134 -47.77 -11.42 19.04
CA GLN A 134 -47.12 -12.38 18.16
C GLN A 134 -48.17 -13.12 17.33
N PHE A 135 -47.83 -13.44 16.09
CA PHE A 135 -48.69 -14.19 15.18
C PHE A 135 -47.89 -15.30 14.50
N SER A 136 -48.31 -16.54 14.72
CA SER A 136 -47.73 -17.73 14.10
C SER A 136 -48.80 -18.45 13.28
N ALA A 137 -48.42 -18.84 12.06
CA ALA A 137 -49.21 -19.64 11.14
C ALA A 137 -48.28 -20.51 10.28
N ARG A 138 -48.80 -21.54 9.62
CA ARG A 138 -48.04 -22.24 8.58
C ARG A 138 -47.80 -21.32 7.39
N GLU A 139 -48.87 -20.67 6.93
CA GLU A 139 -48.84 -19.74 5.80
C GLU A 139 -49.71 -18.51 6.05
N PHE A 140 -49.22 -17.35 5.62
CA PHE A 140 -49.94 -16.09 5.46
C PHE A 140 -50.20 -15.89 3.97
N ASN A 141 -51.44 -16.09 3.52
CA ASN A 141 -51.79 -16.06 2.10
C ASN A 141 -52.54 -14.77 1.76
N VAL A 142 -52.10 -14.01 0.75
CA VAL A 142 -52.74 -12.76 0.30
C VAL A 142 -53.02 -12.83 -1.20
N ASN A 143 -54.29 -12.79 -1.58
CA ASN A 143 -54.72 -12.91 -2.98
C ASN A 143 -55.55 -11.69 -3.41
N GLY A 144 -55.83 -11.57 -4.71
CA GLY A 144 -56.69 -10.49 -5.22
C GLY A 144 -56.10 -9.11 -4.93
N ASN A 145 -56.94 -8.24 -4.38
CA ASN A 145 -56.57 -6.91 -3.89
C ASN A 145 -56.40 -6.88 -2.35
N GLY A 146 -56.21 -8.05 -1.73
CA GLY A 146 -56.04 -8.18 -0.30
C GLY A 146 -54.78 -7.47 0.21
N VAL A 147 -54.86 -6.93 1.43
CA VAL A 147 -53.72 -6.32 2.12
C VAL A 147 -53.57 -6.95 3.49
N LEU A 148 -52.39 -7.51 3.77
CA LEU A 148 -51.97 -7.92 5.11
C LEU A 148 -50.93 -6.92 5.60
N GLU A 149 -51.22 -6.22 6.70
CA GLU A 149 -50.33 -5.24 7.29
C GLU A 149 -50.02 -5.58 8.75
N SER A 150 -48.74 -5.57 9.13
CA SER A 150 -48.29 -5.63 10.52
C SER A 150 -47.89 -4.25 11.00
N GLY A 151 -48.67 -3.71 11.94
CA GLY A 151 -48.48 -2.41 12.55
C GLY A 151 -47.49 -2.43 13.72
N ARG A 152 -47.64 -1.44 14.61
CA ARG A 152 -46.78 -1.26 15.79
C ARG A 152 -46.96 -2.40 16.81
N ASN A 153 -45.91 -2.67 17.58
CA ASN A 153 -45.93 -3.62 18.71
C ASN A 153 -46.30 -5.06 18.28
N VAL A 154 -45.97 -5.42 17.05
CA VAL A 154 -45.90 -6.83 16.63
C VAL A 154 -44.44 -7.26 16.71
N THR A 155 -44.11 -8.12 17.67
CA THR A 155 -42.72 -8.52 17.93
C THR A 155 -42.28 -9.68 17.07
N GLN A 156 -43.19 -10.59 16.72
CA GLN A 156 -42.86 -11.79 15.97
C GLN A 156 -43.97 -12.21 15.01
N LEU A 157 -43.56 -12.55 13.78
CA LEU A 157 -44.38 -13.19 12.76
C LEU A 157 -43.68 -14.48 12.32
N ASN A 158 -44.31 -15.64 12.53
CA ASN A 158 -43.75 -16.93 12.14
C ASN A 158 -44.66 -17.60 11.10
N GLY A 159 -44.13 -17.90 9.92
CA GLY A 159 -44.87 -18.54 8.85
C GLY A 159 -44.40 -18.08 7.47
N ASN A 160 -44.71 -18.84 6.42
CA ASN A 160 -44.40 -18.44 5.05
C ASN A 160 -45.42 -17.43 4.54
N PHE A 161 -45.00 -16.44 3.77
CA PHE A 161 -45.88 -15.41 3.20
C PHE A 161 -46.04 -15.65 1.72
N ASN A 162 -47.28 -15.84 1.25
CA ASN A 162 -47.56 -16.03 -0.16
C ASN A 162 -48.47 -14.91 -0.64
N ALA A 163 -48.06 -14.17 -1.67
CA ALA A 163 -48.87 -13.13 -2.30
C ALA A 163 -49.02 -13.38 -3.79
N LYS A 164 -50.23 -13.18 -4.33
CA LYS A 164 -50.53 -13.38 -5.75
C LYS A 164 -51.36 -12.20 -6.28
N GLU A 165 -51.45 -12.09 -7.61
CA GLU A 165 -52.23 -11.06 -8.29
C GLU A 165 -51.81 -9.64 -7.91
N GLN A 166 -52.61 -8.86 -7.18
CA GLN A 166 -52.28 -7.52 -6.66
C GLN A 166 -52.09 -7.52 -5.13
N GLY A 167 -51.97 -8.69 -4.51
CA GLY A 167 -51.90 -8.84 -3.07
C GLY A 167 -50.72 -8.06 -2.48
N GLN A 168 -50.94 -7.42 -1.33
CA GLN A 168 -49.93 -6.63 -0.65
C GLN A 168 -49.63 -7.19 0.74
N VAL A 169 -48.37 -7.46 1.01
CA VAL A 169 -47.85 -7.87 2.31
C VAL A 169 -46.97 -6.76 2.85
N LYS A 170 -47.34 -6.16 3.98
CA LYS A 170 -46.64 -5.04 4.61
C LYS A 170 -46.23 -5.45 6.02
N LEU A 171 -44.94 -5.68 6.26
CA LEU A 171 -44.45 -6.22 7.52
C LEU A 171 -43.59 -5.20 8.27
N GLY A 172 -44.00 -4.87 9.49
CA GLY A 172 -43.34 -3.88 10.33
C GLY A 172 -43.83 -2.46 10.09
N PHE A 173 -43.79 -1.66 11.14
CA PHE A 173 -44.31 -0.30 11.14
C PHE A 173 -43.43 0.65 10.30
N VAL A 174 -44.08 1.54 9.54
CA VAL A 174 -43.46 2.61 8.75
C VAL A 174 -44.10 3.95 9.12
N ARG A 175 -43.30 4.91 9.60
CA ARG A 175 -43.79 6.24 9.97
C ARG A 175 -44.38 6.96 8.75
N GLY A 176 -45.55 7.56 8.92
CA GLY A 176 -46.23 8.31 7.87
C GLY A 176 -46.86 7.45 6.78
N GLU A 177 -46.82 6.11 6.90
CA GLU A 177 -47.42 5.19 5.92
C GLU A 177 -48.30 4.12 6.59
N SER A 178 -47.84 3.52 7.70
CA SER A 178 -48.58 2.46 8.38
C SER A 178 -49.85 2.95 9.06
N LYS A 179 -50.82 2.06 9.19
CA LYS A 179 -52.01 2.27 10.02
C LYS A 179 -51.67 2.07 11.50
N ASN A 180 -52.22 2.92 12.35
CA ASN A 180 -52.23 2.71 13.79
C ASN A 180 -53.67 2.41 14.24
N CYS A 181 -53.96 1.12 14.38
CA CYS A 181 -55.29 0.61 14.71
C CYS A 181 -55.34 0.05 16.14
N TYR A 182 -56.39 0.36 16.88
CA TYR A 182 -56.70 -0.24 18.18
C TYR A 182 -58.21 -0.32 18.39
N ARG A 183 -58.63 -1.17 19.32
CA ARG A 183 -60.01 -1.19 19.82
C ARG A 183 -60.10 -0.39 21.10
N SER A 184 -61.04 0.54 21.19
CA SER A 184 -61.31 1.28 22.42
C SER A 184 -61.75 0.30 23.51
N SER A 185 -61.08 0.34 24.65
CA SER A 185 -61.48 -0.41 25.85
C SER A 185 -62.78 0.14 26.44
N HIS A 186 -63.06 1.42 26.21
CA HIS A 186 -64.26 2.10 26.70
C HIS A 186 -65.49 1.88 25.81
N SER A 187 -65.40 2.14 24.50
CA SER A 187 -66.57 2.03 23.59
C SER A 187 -66.68 0.69 22.87
N GLY A 188 -65.59 -0.08 22.82
CA GLY A 188 -65.51 -1.31 22.02
C GLY A 188 -65.37 -1.09 20.51
N GLU A 189 -65.32 0.16 20.05
CA GLU A 189 -65.16 0.52 18.64
C GLU A 189 -63.70 0.42 18.18
N THR A 190 -63.52 0.09 16.90
CA THR A 190 -62.20 0.07 16.26
C THR A 190 -61.84 1.47 15.78
N ARG A 191 -60.67 1.97 16.16
CA ARG A 191 -60.11 3.24 15.70
C ARG A 191 -58.85 2.96 14.91
N CYS A 192 -58.75 3.55 13.72
CA CYS A 192 -57.57 3.43 12.86
C CYS A 192 -57.16 4.82 12.37
N GLU A 193 -55.94 5.21 12.70
CA GLU A 193 -55.28 6.36 12.09
C GLU A 193 -54.50 5.88 10.87
N ASN A 194 -54.73 6.49 9.71
CA ASN A 194 -53.95 6.24 8.50
C ASN A 194 -52.67 7.07 8.53
N ASN A 195 -51.57 6.57 7.94
CA ASN A 195 -50.31 7.29 7.83
C ASN A 195 -49.77 7.76 9.19
N ALA A 196 -49.88 6.89 10.21
CA ALA A 196 -49.52 7.24 11.58
C ALA A 196 -48.04 7.58 11.68
N SER A 197 -47.73 8.68 12.37
CA SER A 197 -46.35 9.10 12.62
C SER A 197 -46.10 9.12 14.12
N LEU A 198 -45.34 8.15 14.61
CA LEU A 198 -44.93 8.11 16.00
C LEU A 198 -43.88 9.18 16.30
N SER A 199 -43.83 9.66 17.53
CA SER A 199 -42.71 10.49 18.01
C SER A 199 -41.38 9.73 17.90
N ASP A 200 -40.27 10.45 17.72
CA ASP A 200 -38.95 9.84 17.49
C ASP A 200 -38.54 8.91 18.63
N GLY A 201 -38.80 9.32 19.88
CA GLY A 201 -38.51 8.51 21.07
C GLY A 201 -39.26 7.19 21.08
N VAL A 202 -40.57 7.21 20.80
CA VAL A 202 -41.41 6.00 20.74
C VAL A 202 -41.02 5.13 19.55
N PHE A 203 -40.82 5.71 18.37
CA PHE A 203 -40.45 4.96 17.18
C PHE A 203 -39.11 4.23 17.38
N ASN A 204 -38.12 4.87 18.01
CA ASN A 204 -36.84 4.24 18.29
C ASN A 204 -36.96 3.07 19.28
N GLN A 205 -37.82 3.19 20.29
CA GLN A 205 -38.12 2.13 21.27
C GLN A 205 -39.01 1.02 20.73
N LEU A 206 -39.74 1.24 19.63
CA LEU A 206 -40.62 0.25 19.03
C LEU A 206 -39.81 -1.03 18.69
N PRO A 207 -40.26 -2.23 19.07
CA PRO A 207 -39.55 -3.44 18.72
C PRO A 207 -39.50 -3.64 17.19
N THR A 208 -38.36 -4.11 16.69
CA THR A 208 -38.25 -4.57 15.30
C THR A 208 -39.00 -5.88 15.16
N THR A 209 -40.02 -5.93 14.30
CA THR A 209 -40.80 -7.15 14.06
C THR A 209 -39.91 -8.25 13.49
N GLN A 210 -39.73 -9.35 14.22
CA GLN A 210 -38.96 -10.50 13.78
C GLN A 210 -39.83 -11.39 12.88
N VAL A 211 -39.52 -11.47 11.60
CA VAL A 211 -40.28 -12.24 10.61
C VAL A 211 -39.48 -13.48 10.24
N LYS A 212 -39.99 -14.66 10.61
CA LYS A 212 -39.35 -15.96 10.33
C LYS A 212 -40.19 -16.77 9.36
N GLY A 213 -39.68 -16.92 8.13
CA GLY A 213 -40.35 -17.67 7.07
C GLY A 213 -39.98 -17.16 5.69
N ASN A 214 -40.30 -17.95 4.67
CA ASN A 214 -40.01 -17.62 3.28
C ASN A 214 -41.16 -16.79 2.67
N VAL A 215 -40.86 -16.00 1.65
CA VAL A 215 -41.84 -15.19 0.91
C VAL A 215 -41.92 -15.66 -0.54
N ASN A 216 -43.14 -15.93 -1.02
CA ASN A 216 -43.43 -16.21 -2.42
C ASN A 216 -44.33 -15.12 -3.00
N LEU A 217 -43.89 -14.41 -4.04
CA LEU A 217 -44.67 -13.37 -4.72
C LEU A 217 -44.93 -13.76 -6.17
N GLN A 218 -46.18 -13.65 -6.62
CA GLN A 218 -46.59 -13.94 -7.99
C GLN A 218 -47.38 -12.79 -8.60
N GLY A 219 -47.37 -12.67 -9.93
CA GLY A 219 -48.11 -11.63 -10.66
C GLY A 219 -47.55 -10.22 -10.41
N GLN A 220 -48.39 -9.32 -9.88
CA GLN A 220 -48.02 -7.92 -9.57
C GLN A 220 -48.05 -7.65 -8.04
N SER A 221 -47.99 -8.72 -7.25
CA SER A 221 -48.01 -8.65 -5.80
C SER A 221 -46.77 -7.95 -5.22
N GLN A 222 -46.90 -7.46 -4.00
CA GLN A 222 -45.91 -6.56 -3.39
C GLN A 222 -45.60 -6.96 -1.95
N LEU A 223 -44.32 -6.93 -1.61
CA LEU A 223 -43.81 -6.99 -0.23
C LEU A 223 -43.23 -5.63 0.15
N GLN A 224 -43.65 -5.10 1.30
CA GLN A 224 -43.02 -3.96 1.96
C GLN A 224 -42.49 -4.38 3.33
N LEU A 225 -41.22 -4.13 3.60
CA LEU A 225 -40.63 -4.26 4.93
C LEU A 225 -40.44 -2.86 5.54
N GLY A 226 -41.03 -2.64 6.72
CA GLY A 226 -40.86 -1.47 7.56
C GLY A 226 -39.77 -1.68 8.61
N LYS A 227 -40.03 -1.29 9.88
CA LYS A 227 -39.18 -1.67 11.02
C LYS A 227 -39.36 -3.17 11.36
N ALA A 228 -38.88 -4.02 10.46
CA ALA A 228 -38.96 -5.47 10.53
C ALA A 228 -37.63 -6.11 10.09
N HIS A 229 -37.38 -7.30 10.60
CA HIS A 229 -36.26 -8.15 10.19
C HIS A 229 -36.80 -9.46 9.62
N LEU A 230 -36.75 -9.59 8.29
CA LEU A 230 -37.06 -10.83 7.59
C LEU A 230 -35.87 -11.78 7.63
N HIS A 231 -36.07 -12.98 8.16
CA HIS A 231 -35.14 -14.09 8.11
C HIS A 231 -35.74 -15.22 7.27
N GLY A 232 -35.36 -15.27 5.99
CA GLY A 232 -35.97 -16.18 5.02
C GLY A 232 -35.54 -15.91 3.57
N GLN A 233 -35.95 -16.82 2.68
CA GLN A 233 -35.79 -16.67 1.24
C GLN A 233 -36.95 -15.87 0.64
N ILE A 234 -36.68 -15.17 -0.46
CA ILE A 234 -37.75 -14.61 -1.31
C ILE A 234 -37.67 -15.27 -2.69
N HIS A 235 -38.81 -15.75 -3.17
CA HIS A 235 -38.99 -16.22 -4.54
C HIS A 235 -40.12 -15.43 -5.19
N ALA A 236 -39.81 -14.72 -6.27
CA ALA A 236 -40.70 -13.70 -6.80
C ALA A 236 -40.66 -13.65 -8.34
N ASP A 237 -41.84 -13.54 -8.96
CA ASP A 237 -41.98 -13.32 -10.41
C ASP A 237 -41.45 -11.92 -10.83
N ASP A 238 -41.12 -11.75 -12.11
CA ASP A 238 -40.44 -10.54 -12.63
C ASP A 238 -41.19 -9.21 -12.37
N ASN A 239 -42.52 -9.22 -12.37
CA ASN A 239 -43.36 -8.02 -12.22
C ASN A 239 -43.69 -7.67 -10.74
N THR A 240 -43.22 -8.47 -9.79
CA THR A 240 -43.46 -8.26 -8.36
C THR A 240 -42.58 -7.14 -7.81
N ARG A 241 -42.94 -6.58 -6.65
CA ARG A 241 -42.15 -5.51 -6.02
C ARG A 241 -41.79 -5.83 -4.58
N VAL A 242 -40.51 -5.68 -4.24
CA VAL A 242 -39.98 -5.79 -2.89
C VAL A 242 -39.41 -4.43 -2.48
N ASN A 243 -39.99 -3.82 -1.46
CA ASN A 243 -39.60 -2.50 -0.97
C ASN A 243 -39.12 -2.59 0.48
N LEU A 244 -37.85 -2.25 0.72
CA LEU A 244 -37.27 -2.13 2.06
C LEU A 244 -37.26 -0.65 2.46
N LYS A 245 -38.05 -0.30 3.47
CA LYS A 245 -38.13 1.05 4.05
C LYS A 245 -36.99 1.27 5.06
N PRO A 246 -36.79 2.49 5.58
CA PRO A 246 -35.74 2.74 6.58
C PRO A 246 -35.88 1.80 7.78
N GLN A 247 -34.75 1.28 8.31
CA GLN A 247 -34.68 0.27 9.38
C GLN A 247 -35.19 -1.13 9.01
N ALA A 248 -35.58 -1.37 7.76
CA ALA A 248 -35.87 -2.72 7.28
C ALA A 248 -34.60 -3.54 7.17
N GLN A 249 -34.68 -4.79 7.64
CA GLN A 249 -33.61 -5.77 7.56
C GLN A 249 -34.11 -7.03 6.86
N TRP A 250 -33.29 -7.57 5.96
CA TRP A 250 -33.53 -8.87 5.35
C TRP A 250 -32.27 -9.70 5.42
N THR A 251 -32.34 -10.88 6.01
CA THR A 251 -31.29 -11.88 6.04
C THR A 251 -31.70 -13.09 5.23
N LEU A 252 -30.94 -13.38 4.18
CA LEU A 252 -31.17 -14.52 3.31
C LEU A 252 -30.72 -15.81 4.02
N THR A 253 -31.63 -16.78 4.07
CA THR A 253 -31.35 -18.15 4.54
C THR A 253 -30.93 -19.09 3.41
N GLY A 254 -30.93 -18.60 2.17
CA GLY A 254 -30.54 -19.30 0.96
C GLY A 254 -30.61 -18.37 -0.25
N ALA A 255 -30.23 -18.86 -1.44
CA ALA A 255 -30.39 -18.11 -2.69
C ALA A 255 -31.83 -17.60 -2.85
N SER A 256 -31.97 -16.36 -3.34
CA SER A 256 -33.25 -15.65 -3.42
C SER A 256 -33.38 -14.92 -4.76
N GLN A 257 -34.61 -14.80 -5.25
CA GLN A 257 -34.96 -14.18 -6.51
C GLN A 257 -36.11 -13.20 -6.30
N VAL A 258 -35.97 -11.99 -6.82
CA VAL A 258 -36.97 -10.92 -6.72
C VAL A 258 -37.26 -10.32 -8.10
N GLY A 259 -38.47 -9.76 -8.28
CA GLY A 259 -38.83 -8.95 -9.43
C GLY A 259 -38.11 -7.60 -9.40
N HIS A 260 -38.80 -6.56 -8.92
CA HIS A 260 -38.19 -5.25 -8.63
C HIS A 260 -37.78 -5.15 -7.16
N LEU A 261 -36.61 -4.58 -6.89
CA LEU A 261 -36.08 -4.39 -5.54
C LEU A 261 -35.74 -2.91 -5.29
N ALA A 262 -36.40 -2.29 -4.31
CA ALA A 262 -36.12 -0.92 -3.89
C ALA A 262 -35.66 -0.88 -2.43
N LEU A 263 -34.53 -0.23 -2.17
CA LEU A 263 -33.98 -0.03 -0.82
C LEU A 263 -34.02 1.45 -0.46
N ALA A 264 -34.59 1.79 0.69
CA ALA A 264 -34.51 3.12 1.26
C ALA A 264 -33.29 3.28 2.17
N ALA A 265 -32.82 4.52 2.35
CA ALA A 265 -31.68 4.81 3.20
C ALA A 265 -31.88 4.23 4.62
N GLY A 266 -30.85 3.55 5.14
CA GLY A 266 -30.91 2.87 6.44
C GLY A 266 -31.57 1.49 6.40
N SER A 267 -31.92 0.95 5.23
CA SER A 267 -32.26 -0.46 5.06
C SER A 267 -31.02 -1.34 4.80
N GLN A 268 -31.11 -2.62 5.17
CA GLN A 268 -30.00 -3.57 5.07
C GLN A 268 -30.46 -4.93 4.55
N VAL A 269 -29.70 -5.48 3.60
CA VAL A 269 -29.81 -6.86 3.15
C VAL A 269 -28.52 -7.60 3.51
N THR A 270 -28.63 -8.66 4.29
CA THR A 270 -27.54 -9.58 4.64
C THR A 270 -27.70 -10.82 3.79
N LEU A 271 -26.76 -11.05 2.86
CA LEU A 271 -26.89 -12.13 1.89
C LEU A 271 -26.73 -13.52 2.52
N ASN A 272 -26.24 -13.61 3.75
CA ASN A 272 -26.01 -14.90 4.41
C ASN A 272 -26.41 -14.87 5.88
N ALA A 273 -27.28 -15.81 6.28
CA ALA A 273 -27.68 -16.00 7.67
C ALA A 273 -26.51 -16.21 8.64
N ARG A 274 -25.41 -16.78 8.15
CA ARG A 274 -24.22 -17.05 8.97
C ARG A 274 -23.24 -15.88 9.06
N TYR A 275 -23.55 -14.73 8.48
CA TYR A 275 -22.65 -13.57 8.45
C TYR A 275 -22.14 -13.17 9.85
N ASP A 276 -23.04 -13.12 10.82
CA ASP A 276 -22.72 -12.70 12.20
C ASP A 276 -22.12 -13.85 13.04
N GLU A 277 -22.40 -15.12 12.69
CA GLU A 277 -21.85 -16.30 13.38
C GLU A 277 -20.41 -16.61 12.98
N VAL A 278 -20.08 -16.37 11.70
CA VAL A 278 -18.83 -16.80 11.12
C VAL A 278 -17.76 -15.77 11.41
N ALA A 279 -16.79 -16.08 12.27
CA ALA A 279 -15.63 -15.21 12.49
C ALA A 279 -14.81 -15.02 11.19
N ASN A 280 -14.00 -13.96 11.13
CA ASN A 280 -13.01 -13.80 10.06
C ASN A 280 -12.11 -15.05 10.05
N ASN A 281 -11.87 -15.62 8.87
CA ASN A 281 -11.04 -16.82 8.65
C ASN A 281 -11.60 -18.17 9.18
N TYR A 282 -12.93 -18.31 9.28
CA TYR A 282 -13.58 -19.58 9.57
C TYR A 282 -13.26 -20.69 8.53
N LYS A 283 -12.62 -21.77 9.00
CA LYS A 283 -12.14 -22.88 8.16
C LYS A 283 -13.19 -23.94 7.82
N GLY A 284 -14.42 -23.83 8.31
CA GLY A 284 -15.47 -24.79 7.99
C GLY A 284 -16.16 -24.48 6.66
N HIS A 285 -17.01 -25.40 6.21
CA HIS A 285 -17.83 -25.17 5.02
C HIS A 285 -18.85 -24.06 5.28
N VAL A 286 -18.94 -23.13 4.33
CA VAL A 286 -19.93 -22.06 4.28
C VAL A 286 -20.53 -22.09 2.89
N ASP A 287 -21.84 -22.22 2.83
CA ASP A 287 -22.60 -22.04 1.59
C ASP A 287 -22.79 -20.54 1.35
N PHE A 288 -22.58 -20.12 0.11
CA PHE A 288 -22.72 -18.74 -0.33
C PHE A 288 -23.99 -18.58 -1.14
N ASN A 289 -24.67 -17.46 -0.95
CA ASN A 289 -25.97 -17.20 -1.56
C ASN A 289 -25.87 -16.20 -2.71
N GLN A 290 -26.74 -16.39 -3.70
CA GLN A 290 -26.97 -15.41 -4.76
C GLN A 290 -28.31 -14.71 -4.52
N LEU A 291 -28.31 -13.39 -4.65
CA LEU A 291 -29.52 -12.58 -4.80
C LEU A 291 -29.68 -12.17 -6.26
N THR A 292 -30.73 -12.68 -6.91
CA THR A 292 -31.07 -12.32 -8.29
C THR A 292 -32.21 -11.31 -8.30
N VAL A 293 -31.98 -10.13 -8.88
CA VAL A 293 -32.99 -9.10 -9.14
C VAL A 293 -33.32 -9.15 -10.63
N ASN A 294 -34.47 -9.72 -10.98
CA ASN A 294 -34.87 -9.88 -12.39
C ASN A 294 -35.24 -8.54 -13.05
N GLY A 295 -35.92 -7.68 -12.30
CA GLY A 295 -36.29 -6.34 -12.70
C GLY A 295 -35.27 -5.30 -12.23
N ASN A 296 -35.77 -4.13 -11.87
CA ASN A 296 -34.94 -2.98 -11.51
C ASN A 296 -34.48 -3.02 -10.04
N LEU A 297 -33.24 -2.64 -9.80
CA LEU A 297 -32.69 -2.32 -8.47
C LEU A 297 -32.67 -0.79 -8.30
N SER A 298 -33.28 -0.26 -7.24
CA SER A 298 -33.34 1.20 -7.03
C SER A 298 -33.12 1.64 -5.58
N GLY A 299 -32.69 2.89 -5.40
CA GLY A 299 -32.65 3.59 -4.10
C GLY A 299 -31.27 3.64 -3.45
N SER A 300 -31.21 3.55 -2.12
CA SER A 300 -29.96 3.57 -1.37
C SER A 300 -30.02 2.68 -0.14
N GLY A 301 -29.18 1.66 -0.09
CA GLY A 301 -29.21 0.67 1.00
C GLY A 301 -27.87 -0.01 1.20
N HIS A 302 -27.82 -0.90 2.19
CA HIS A 302 -26.61 -1.60 2.60
C HIS A 302 -26.71 -3.09 2.30
N PHE A 303 -25.69 -3.65 1.63
CA PHE A 303 -25.56 -5.08 1.41
C PHE A 303 -24.36 -5.64 2.18
N ARG A 304 -24.59 -6.73 2.93
CA ARG A 304 -23.55 -7.45 3.68
C ARG A 304 -23.24 -8.78 2.99
N PHE A 305 -21.97 -8.96 2.62
CA PHE A 305 -21.44 -10.10 1.88
C PHE A 305 -20.52 -10.94 2.75
N LEU A 306 -20.73 -12.25 2.74
CA LEU A 306 -19.76 -13.22 3.20
C LEU A 306 -18.99 -13.76 2.00
N THR A 307 -17.66 -13.81 2.08
CA THR A 307 -16.80 -14.25 0.99
C THR A 307 -15.76 -15.26 1.46
N ASN A 308 -15.25 -16.08 0.56
CA ASN A 308 -14.04 -16.86 0.72
C ASN A 308 -13.18 -16.60 -0.53
N VAL A 309 -12.40 -15.53 -0.45
CA VAL A 309 -11.60 -15.05 -1.57
C VAL A 309 -10.48 -16.03 -1.93
N ALA A 310 -9.96 -16.80 -0.95
CA ALA A 310 -9.10 -17.98 -1.17
C ALA A 310 -9.67 -18.97 -2.18
N ALA A 311 -10.97 -19.27 -2.07
CA ALA A 311 -11.66 -20.26 -2.88
C ALA A 311 -12.41 -19.67 -4.09
N HIS A 312 -12.28 -18.36 -4.36
CA HIS A 312 -13.06 -17.65 -5.38
C HIS A 312 -14.57 -17.84 -5.26
N ARG A 313 -15.06 -17.93 -4.02
CA ARG A 313 -16.48 -18.07 -3.71
C ARG A 313 -16.92 -16.95 -2.79
N GLY A 314 -18.18 -16.57 -2.87
CA GLY A 314 -18.75 -15.56 -2.02
C GLY A 314 -20.20 -15.35 -2.37
N ASP A 315 -20.92 -14.70 -1.46
CA ASP A 315 -22.24 -14.20 -1.79
C ASP A 315 -22.13 -13.24 -2.97
N ASN A 316 -23.15 -13.20 -3.82
CA ASN A 316 -23.17 -12.26 -4.94
C ASN A 316 -24.58 -11.76 -5.25
N ILE A 317 -24.65 -10.66 -5.98
CA ILE A 317 -25.87 -10.05 -6.48
C ILE A 317 -25.82 -10.02 -8.00
N VAL A 318 -26.91 -10.44 -8.64
CA VAL A 318 -27.08 -10.35 -10.09
C VAL A 318 -28.31 -9.50 -10.38
N VAL A 319 -28.16 -8.46 -11.19
CA VAL A 319 -29.26 -7.57 -11.59
C VAL A 319 -29.48 -7.69 -13.09
N ASN A 320 -30.67 -8.14 -13.51
CA ASN A 320 -31.04 -8.32 -14.91
C ASN A 320 -31.79 -7.10 -15.50
N GLY A 321 -32.46 -6.30 -14.66
CA GLY A 321 -33.02 -5.00 -15.05
C GLY A 321 -32.04 -3.84 -14.83
N LEU A 322 -32.57 -2.61 -14.79
CA LEU A 322 -31.76 -1.41 -14.58
C LEU A 322 -31.47 -1.20 -13.10
N ALA A 323 -30.20 -0.94 -12.77
CA ALA A 323 -29.77 -0.51 -11.45
C ALA A 323 -29.64 1.02 -11.39
N SER A 324 -30.17 1.61 -10.32
CA SER A 324 -30.09 3.05 -10.07
C SER A 324 -29.96 3.40 -8.59
N GLY A 325 -29.19 4.43 -8.25
CA GLY A 325 -28.99 4.92 -6.88
C GLY A 325 -27.64 4.57 -6.28
N ALA A 326 -27.53 4.52 -4.94
CA ALA A 326 -26.25 4.43 -4.25
C ALA A 326 -26.27 3.39 -3.13
N PHE A 327 -25.45 2.35 -3.26
CA PHE A 327 -25.43 1.20 -2.35
C PHE A 327 -24.07 1.04 -1.67
N LEU A 328 -24.11 0.75 -0.37
CA LEU A 328 -22.93 0.43 0.43
C LEU A 328 -22.74 -1.08 0.49
N LEU A 329 -21.50 -1.55 0.39
CA LEU A 329 -21.13 -2.96 0.48
C LEU A 329 -20.19 -3.17 1.67
N THR A 330 -20.54 -4.10 2.55
CA THR A 330 -19.64 -4.58 3.60
C THR A 330 -19.30 -6.03 3.34
N VAL A 331 -18.01 -6.33 3.27
CA VAL A 331 -17.51 -7.65 2.91
C VAL A 331 -16.76 -8.24 4.10
N LYS A 332 -17.13 -9.47 4.45
CA LYS A 332 -16.47 -10.28 5.48
C LYS A 332 -15.92 -11.55 4.85
N ASN A 333 -14.66 -11.86 5.09
CA ASN A 333 -14.00 -13.02 4.48
C ASN A 333 -13.77 -14.17 5.46
N THR A 334 -14.17 -15.38 5.07
CA THR A 334 -14.09 -16.61 5.86
C THR A 334 -12.86 -17.44 5.52
N GLY A 335 -12.13 -17.13 4.45
CA GLY A 335 -11.01 -17.94 3.95
C GLY A 335 -9.61 -17.41 4.27
N LEU A 336 -8.58 -18.18 3.88
CA LEU A 336 -7.20 -17.70 3.77
C LEU A 336 -7.05 -16.75 2.58
N GLU A 337 -5.84 -16.30 2.28
CA GLU A 337 -5.56 -15.43 1.14
C GLU A 337 -5.88 -16.10 -0.21
N PRO A 338 -6.35 -15.34 -1.22
CA PRO A 338 -6.48 -15.80 -2.60
C PRO A 338 -5.18 -16.41 -3.13
N ASN A 339 -5.24 -17.68 -3.51
CA ASN A 339 -4.13 -18.36 -4.20
C ASN A 339 -3.92 -17.79 -5.62
N GLU A 340 -4.97 -17.25 -6.25
CA GLU A 340 -4.96 -16.64 -7.58
C GLU A 340 -5.61 -15.24 -7.59
N VAL A 341 -5.33 -14.40 -8.59
CA VAL A 341 -5.95 -13.08 -8.81
C VAL A 341 -7.10 -13.27 -9.77
N SER A 342 -8.06 -14.11 -9.40
CA SER A 342 -9.38 -14.04 -10.02
C SER A 342 -10.23 -13.10 -9.17
N PRO A 343 -10.54 -11.87 -9.64
CA PRO A 343 -11.32 -10.92 -8.87
C PRO A 343 -12.68 -11.51 -8.54
N LEU A 344 -13.03 -11.58 -7.26
CA LEU A 344 -14.34 -12.08 -6.83
C LEU A 344 -15.42 -11.05 -7.18
N SER A 345 -16.34 -11.42 -8.07
CA SER A 345 -17.53 -10.63 -8.40
C SER A 345 -18.47 -10.57 -7.21
N LEU A 346 -18.85 -9.36 -6.80
CA LEU A 346 -19.83 -9.11 -5.75
C LEU A 346 -21.18 -8.70 -6.36
N VAL A 347 -21.16 -7.83 -7.36
CA VAL A 347 -22.38 -7.35 -8.03
C VAL A 347 -22.19 -7.35 -9.54
N LYS A 348 -23.07 -8.06 -10.25
CA LYS A 348 -23.07 -8.09 -11.72
C LYS A 348 -24.34 -7.47 -12.26
N LEU A 349 -24.22 -6.48 -13.14
CA LEU A 349 -25.35 -5.87 -13.85
C LEU A 349 -25.36 -6.39 -15.29
N ASN A 350 -26.37 -7.17 -15.64
CA ASN A 350 -26.47 -7.85 -16.93
C ASN A 350 -27.20 -7.04 -18.00
N ASN A 351 -27.90 -5.95 -17.62
CA ASN A 351 -28.71 -5.20 -18.57
C ASN A 351 -27.84 -4.42 -19.56
N PRO A 352 -27.98 -4.61 -20.88
CA PRO A 352 -27.15 -3.93 -21.88
C PRO A 352 -27.38 -2.42 -21.95
N GLN A 353 -28.51 -1.92 -21.43
CA GLN A 353 -28.83 -0.50 -21.36
C GLN A 353 -28.36 0.17 -20.06
N GLN A 354 -27.65 -0.58 -19.20
CA GLN A 354 -27.14 -0.06 -17.94
C GLN A 354 -26.15 1.09 -18.19
N ARG A 355 -26.46 2.25 -17.64
CA ARG A 355 -25.55 3.40 -17.60
C ARG A 355 -24.73 3.36 -16.33
N GLN A 356 -23.44 3.65 -16.43
CA GLN A 356 -22.52 3.50 -15.29
C GLN A 356 -22.77 4.58 -14.22
N GLU A 357 -23.19 5.77 -14.66
CA GLU A 357 -23.50 6.92 -13.79
C GLU A 357 -24.83 6.81 -13.04
N SER A 358 -25.73 5.89 -13.45
CA SER A 358 -27.03 5.77 -12.79
C SER A 358 -26.94 5.05 -11.45
N VAL A 359 -25.90 4.26 -11.21
CA VAL A 359 -25.72 3.46 -10.00
C VAL A 359 -24.29 3.56 -9.45
N ARG A 360 -24.17 3.64 -8.13
CA ARG A 360 -22.89 3.61 -7.43
C ARG A 360 -22.89 2.51 -6.37
N PHE A 361 -21.89 1.64 -6.43
CA PHE A 361 -21.55 0.72 -5.34
C PHE A 361 -20.23 1.17 -4.70
N ALA A 362 -20.18 1.20 -3.37
CA ALA A 362 -18.97 1.55 -2.63
C ALA A 362 -18.76 0.60 -1.45
N LEU A 363 -17.50 0.28 -1.14
CA LEU A 363 -17.17 -0.43 0.10
C LEU A 363 -17.29 0.52 1.30
N GLU A 364 -17.75 0.03 2.45
CA GLU A 364 -17.96 0.82 3.68
C GLU A 364 -16.75 1.70 4.05
N ASN A 365 -15.54 1.14 3.95
CA ASN A 365 -14.27 1.84 4.22
C ASN A 365 -13.52 2.26 2.94
N GLY A 366 -14.14 2.14 1.77
CA GLY A 366 -13.49 2.28 0.45
C GLY A 366 -12.57 1.12 0.07
N TYR A 367 -12.20 0.27 1.03
CA TYR A 367 -11.38 -0.92 0.85
C TYR A 367 -11.83 -2.04 1.80
N VAL A 368 -11.31 -3.25 1.57
CA VAL A 368 -11.43 -4.41 2.46
C VAL A 368 -10.04 -5.04 2.59
N ASP A 369 -9.57 -5.19 3.83
CA ASP A 369 -8.32 -5.90 4.09
C ASP A 369 -8.58 -7.40 4.10
N LEU A 370 -7.94 -8.14 3.19
CA LEU A 370 -8.07 -9.58 3.05
C LEU A 370 -6.68 -10.21 3.13
N GLY A 371 -6.34 -10.74 4.30
CA GLY A 371 -5.03 -11.30 4.57
C GLY A 371 -3.91 -10.26 4.44
N ALA A 372 -2.95 -10.48 3.54
CA ALA A 372 -1.77 -9.66 3.36
C ALA A 372 -2.05 -8.36 2.60
N TYR A 373 -3.16 -8.28 1.86
CA TYR A 373 -3.44 -7.23 0.89
C TYR A 373 -4.72 -6.45 1.21
N ARG A 374 -4.76 -5.22 0.71
CA ARG A 374 -5.92 -4.33 0.74
C ARG A 374 -6.63 -4.33 -0.60
N TYR A 375 -7.87 -4.77 -0.65
CA TYR A 375 -8.68 -4.84 -1.87
C TYR A 375 -9.58 -3.62 -1.98
N ILE A 376 -9.69 -3.09 -3.20
CA ILE A 376 -10.67 -2.07 -3.56
C ILE A 376 -11.81 -2.70 -4.36
N LEU A 377 -12.95 -2.03 -4.45
CA LEU A 377 -13.96 -2.40 -5.43
C LEU A 377 -13.47 -1.91 -6.80
N ALA A 378 -13.70 -2.68 -7.84
CA ALA A 378 -13.40 -2.32 -9.22
C ALA A 378 -14.64 -2.63 -10.06
N ASN A 379 -15.04 -1.72 -10.94
CA ASN A 379 -16.10 -1.98 -11.92
C ASN A 379 -15.46 -2.29 -13.28
N ASN A 380 -15.63 -3.51 -13.76
CA ASN A 380 -15.15 -3.94 -15.07
C ASN A 380 -16.33 -4.40 -15.93
N ASN A 381 -16.80 -3.53 -16.83
CA ASN A 381 -17.94 -3.81 -17.71
C ASN A 381 -19.20 -4.26 -16.93
N ASN A 382 -19.62 -3.44 -15.96
CA ASN A 382 -20.78 -3.68 -15.10
C ASN A 382 -20.64 -4.88 -14.13
N ASP A 383 -19.42 -5.37 -13.94
CA ASP A 383 -19.07 -6.35 -12.92
C ASP A 383 -18.23 -5.70 -11.82
N TYR A 384 -18.84 -5.51 -10.65
CA TYR A 384 -18.21 -4.95 -9.46
C TYR A 384 -17.53 -6.06 -8.67
N ARG A 385 -16.20 -6.02 -8.65
CA ARG A 385 -15.34 -7.10 -8.14
C ARG A 385 -14.26 -6.58 -7.19
N LEU A 386 -13.83 -7.42 -6.25
CA LEU A 386 -12.70 -7.09 -5.38
C LEU A 386 -11.38 -7.19 -6.15
N TYR A 387 -10.58 -6.14 -6.13
CA TYR A 387 -9.35 -6.03 -6.90
C TYR A 387 -8.18 -5.53 -6.03
N ASN A 388 -7.00 -6.12 -6.19
CA ASN A 388 -5.75 -5.62 -5.64
C ASN A 388 -4.67 -5.59 -6.75
N PRO A 389 -4.13 -4.42 -7.09
CA PRO A 389 -3.15 -4.30 -8.18
C PRO A 389 -1.76 -4.89 -7.87
N LEU A 390 -1.31 -4.95 -6.60
CA LEU A 390 -0.05 -5.66 -6.27
C LEU A 390 -0.17 -7.14 -6.58
N ARG A 391 -1.26 -7.74 -6.12
CA ARG A 391 -1.53 -9.17 -6.24
C ARG A 391 -1.63 -9.53 -7.72
N ASP A 392 -2.33 -8.71 -8.50
CA ASP A 392 -2.43 -8.83 -9.96
C ASP A 392 -1.05 -8.85 -10.62
N ALA A 393 -0.19 -7.89 -10.28
CA ALA A 393 1.15 -7.81 -10.85
C ALA A 393 2.07 -8.98 -10.42
N GLU A 394 1.98 -9.46 -9.18
CA GLU A 394 2.75 -10.62 -8.72
C GLU A 394 2.45 -11.89 -9.54
N LEU A 395 1.18 -12.16 -9.83
CA LEU A 395 0.81 -13.36 -10.58
C LEU A 395 1.13 -13.27 -12.07
N HIS A 396 0.94 -12.10 -12.67
CA HIS A 396 1.33 -11.86 -14.07
C HIS A 396 2.86 -11.83 -14.23
N ASN A 397 3.61 -11.52 -13.17
CA ASN A 397 5.06 -11.66 -13.15
C ASN A 397 5.53 -13.11 -13.04
N ASN A 398 4.75 -14.05 -12.48
CA ASN A 398 5.20 -15.45 -12.28
C ASN A 398 5.11 -16.34 -13.54
N GLN A 399 4.44 -15.89 -14.62
CA GLN A 399 4.28 -16.69 -15.85
C GLN A 399 5.33 -16.42 -16.95
N LEU A 400 6.11 -15.34 -16.85
CA LEU A 400 7.10 -14.92 -17.86
C LEU A 400 8.61 -15.03 -17.49
N PRO A 401 9.11 -15.22 -16.24
CA PRO A 401 10.53 -14.96 -15.97
C PRO A 401 11.50 -16.05 -16.43
N GLN A 402 11.06 -17.30 -16.62
CA GLN A 402 12.03 -18.40 -16.77
C GLN A 402 12.61 -18.53 -18.18
N ARG A 403 11.82 -18.29 -19.24
CA ARG A 403 12.30 -18.40 -20.62
C ARG A 403 13.10 -17.18 -21.08
N SER A 404 12.56 -15.98 -20.86
CA SER A 404 13.21 -14.74 -21.31
C SER A 404 14.50 -14.42 -20.55
N GLN A 405 14.60 -14.69 -19.24
CA GLN A 405 15.85 -14.49 -18.51
C GLN A 405 16.95 -15.49 -18.90
N GLN A 406 16.60 -16.71 -19.29
CA GLN A 406 17.60 -17.68 -19.79
C GLN A 406 18.09 -17.31 -21.19
N GLU A 407 17.19 -16.86 -22.06
CA GLU A 407 17.52 -16.40 -23.42
C GLU A 407 18.35 -15.11 -23.38
N SER A 408 17.93 -14.08 -22.64
CA SER A 408 18.69 -12.83 -22.51
C SER A 408 20.02 -12.99 -21.77
N LYS A 409 20.13 -13.91 -20.80
CA LYS A 409 21.43 -14.26 -20.18
C LYS A 409 22.35 -15.00 -21.15
N ALA A 410 21.81 -15.93 -21.93
CA ALA A 410 22.58 -16.66 -22.94
C ALA A 410 23.08 -15.71 -24.04
N GLU A 411 22.25 -14.77 -24.49
CA GLU A 411 22.62 -13.74 -25.45
C GLU A 411 23.65 -12.75 -24.87
N PHE A 412 23.49 -12.31 -23.62
CA PHE A 412 24.47 -11.44 -22.96
C PHE A 412 25.84 -12.13 -22.80
N GLU A 413 25.86 -13.43 -22.45
CA GLU A 413 27.10 -14.21 -22.35
C GLU A 413 27.72 -14.50 -23.72
N ALA A 414 26.92 -14.70 -24.76
CA ALA A 414 27.38 -14.87 -26.13
C ALA A 414 28.07 -13.60 -26.66
N VAL A 415 27.41 -12.44 -26.54
CA VAL A 415 27.99 -11.14 -26.93
C VAL A 415 29.26 -10.84 -26.12
N ARG A 416 29.29 -11.16 -24.82
CA ARG A 416 30.50 -10.98 -24.00
C ARG A 416 31.67 -11.84 -24.47
N LYS A 417 31.43 -13.10 -24.87
CA LYS A 417 32.48 -13.97 -25.42
C LYS A 417 32.99 -13.45 -26.75
N GLU A 418 32.08 -12.98 -27.61
CA GLU A 418 32.43 -12.43 -28.92
C GLU A 418 33.30 -11.17 -28.78
N ILE A 419 32.98 -10.25 -27.86
CA ILE A 419 33.83 -9.09 -27.53
C ILE A 419 35.24 -9.55 -27.09
N GLN A 420 35.34 -10.57 -26.24
CA GLN A 420 36.64 -11.07 -25.77
C GLN A 420 37.48 -11.70 -26.90
N GLU A 421 36.85 -12.43 -27.82
CA GLU A 421 37.51 -13.02 -28.98
C GLU A 421 38.01 -11.94 -29.95
N LYS A 422 37.16 -10.96 -30.26
CA LYS A 422 37.51 -9.80 -31.10
C LYS A 422 38.60 -8.94 -30.47
N GLN A 423 38.62 -8.81 -29.14
CA GLN A 423 39.70 -8.10 -28.43
C GLN A 423 41.04 -8.83 -28.53
N ARG A 424 41.06 -10.17 -28.51
CA ARG A 424 42.27 -10.98 -28.75
C ARG A 424 42.76 -10.84 -30.18
N GLU A 425 41.85 -10.86 -31.15
CA GLU A 425 42.15 -10.62 -32.56
C GLU A 425 42.75 -9.23 -32.76
N LEU A 426 42.18 -8.19 -32.13
CA LEU A 426 42.69 -6.81 -32.15
C LEU A 426 44.11 -6.70 -31.59
N ASN A 427 44.40 -7.39 -30.48
CA ASN A 427 45.74 -7.42 -29.90
C ASN A 427 46.75 -8.09 -30.85
N SER A 428 46.37 -9.19 -31.52
CA SER A 428 47.23 -9.89 -32.48
C SER A 428 47.54 -9.02 -33.72
N LEU A 429 46.56 -8.24 -34.16
CA LEU A 429 46.64 -7.41 -35.35
C LEU A 429 47.41 -6.11 -35.09
N ASN A 430 47.23 -5.50 -33.90
CA ASN A 430 48.09 -4.41 -33.43
C ASN A 430 49.57 -4.83 -33.40
N ALA A 431 49.87 -6.07 -32.98
CA ALA A 431 51.23 -6.60 -33.00
C ALA A 431 51.77 -6.86 -34.43
N GLN A 432 50.90 -7.12 -35.42
CA GLN A 432 51.27 -7.22 -36.83
C GLN A 432 51.55 -5.83 -37.43
N TYR A 433 50.68 -4.86 -37.16
CA TYR A 433 50.87 -3.46 -37.56
C TYR A 433 52.20 -2.89 -37.03
N GLU A 434 52.51 -3.08 -35.75
CA GLU A 434 53.78 -2.62 -35.16
C GLU A 434 55.02 -3.36 -35.68
N ARG A 435 54.87 -4.58 -36.24
CA ARG A 435 55.96 -5.28 -36.93
C ARG A 435 56.17 -4.70 -38.33
N ALA A 436 55.11 -4.54 -39.12
CA ALA A 436 55.17 -3.97 -40.46
C ALA A 436 55.71 -2.54 -40.46
N LYS A 437 55.30 -1.72 -39.48
CA LYS A 437 55.82 -0.36 -39.28
C LYS A 437 57.32 -0.33 -38.98
N ARG A 438 57.82 -1.25 -38.13
CA ARG A 438 59.26 -1.36 -37.85
C ARG A 438 60.05 -1.79 -39.07
N GLU A 439 59.52 -2.72 -39.86
CA GLU A 439 60.15 -3.20 -41.10
C GLU A 439 60.19 -2.12 -42.18
N HIS A 440 59.11 -1.35 -42.35
CA HIS A 440 59.05 -0.21 -43.26
C HIS A 440 60.09 0.86 -42.88
N ASN A 441 60.17 1.21 -41.59
CA ASN A 441 61.16 2.17 -41.08
C ASN A 441 62.60 1.69 -41.31
N ALA A 442 62.88 0.39 -41.12
CA ALA A 442 64.19 -0.21 -41.36
C ALA A 442 64.57 -0.19 -42.86
N ASN A 443 63.62 -0.52 -43.75
CA ASN A 443 63.83 -0.48 -45.20
C ASN A 443 64.08 0.95 -45.71
N ASN A 444 63.38 1.95 -45.19
CA ASN A 444 63.61 3.36 -45.52
C ASN A 444 64.98 3.87 -45.04
N ALA A 445 65.43 3.41 -43.87
CA ALA A 445 66.78 3.72 -43.39
C ALA A 445 67.85 3.11 -44.31
N GLU A 446 67.64 1.90 -44.83
CA GLU A 446 68.54 1.24 -45.78
C GLU A 446 68.56 1.92 -47.16
N ILE A 447 67.40 2.35 -47.66
CA ILE A 447 67.28 3.18 -48.87
C ILE A 447 68.15 4.43 -48.76
N THR A 448 68.05 5.12 -47.61
CA THR A 448 68.83 6.34 -47.32
C THR A 448 70.33 6.06 -47.34
N ARG A 449 70.77 4.95 -46.73
CA ARG A 449 72.19 4.54 -46.75
C ARG A 449 72.69 4.21 -48.16
N LEU A 450 71.91 3.46 -48.93
CA LEU A 450 72.27 3.07 -50.31
C LEU A 450 72.34 4.29 -51.23
N GLN A 451 71.42 5.24 -51.12
CA GLN A 451 71.46 6.50 -51.87
C GLN A 451 72.71 7.32 -51.57
N ASN A 452 73.10 7.43 -50.28
CA ASN A 452 74.33 8.10 -49.90
C ASN A 452 75.58 7.40 -50.47
N SER A 453 75.60 6.07 -50.49
CA SER A 453 76.71 5.29 -51.06
C SER A 453 76.80 5.41 -52.59
N ILE A 454 75.65 5.44 -53.27
CA ILE A 454 75.55 5.68 -54.73
C ILE A 454 76.09 7.07 -55.06
N ASN A 455 75.68 8.11 -54.32
CA ASN A 455 76.15 9.48 -54.53
C ASN A 455 77.68 9.59 -54.37
N GLN A 456 78.26 8.89 -53.39
CA GLN A 456 79.72 8.85 -53.20
C GLN A 456 80.44 8.11 -54.34
N THR A 457 79.86 7.02 -54.84
CA THR A 457 80.43 6.23 -55.94
C THR A 457 80.33 6.98 -57.27
N ASP A 458 79.23 7.67 -57.54
CA ASP A 458 79.05 8.57 -58.70
C ASP A 458 80.07 9.71 -58.68
N ALA A 459 80.29 10.33 -57.51
CA ALA A 459 81.32 11.38 -57.36
C ALA A 459 82.74 10.86 -57.65
N LYS A 460 83.07 9.63 -57.25
CA LYS A 460 84.35 8.99 -57.59
C LYS A 460 84.45 8.67 -59.08
N LEU A 461 83.37 8.17 -59.69
CA LEU A 461 83.32 7.87 -61.12
C LEU A 461 83.55 9.14 -61.95
N ARG A 462 82.87 10.25 -61.62
CA ARG A 462 83.10 11.56 -62.27
C ARG A 462 84.55 12.02 -62.17
N LYS A 463 85.20 11.82 -61.02
CA LYS A 463 86.64 12.12 -60.87
C LYS A 463 87.51 11.27 -61.81
N VAL A 464 87.28 9.97 -61.88
CA VAL A 464 88.02 9.05 -62.76
C VAL A 464 87.80 9.38 -64.24
N VAL A 465 86.57 9.69 -64.65
CA VAL A 465 86.25 10.12 -66.03
C VAL A 465 86.95 11.44 -66.39
N ASN A 466 86.92 12.43 -65.49
CA ASN A 466 87.62 13.69 -65.70
C ASN A 466 89.15 13.49 -65.79
N GLU A 467 89.73 12.63 -64.95
CA GLU A 467 91.17 12.31 -64.98
C GLU A 467 91.56 11.56 -66.26
N TYR A 468 90.68 10.67 -66.76
CA TYR A 468 90.86 9.96 -68.02
C TYR A 468 90.81 10.90 -69.23
N ASN A 469 89.85 11.83 -69.27
CA ASN A 469 89.69 12.80 -70.36
C ASN A 469 90.83 13.83 -70.42
N ASN A 470 91.45 14.15 -69.29
CA ASN A 470 92.56 15.12 -69.20
C ASN A 470 93.95 14.51 -69.43
N ILE A 471 94.07 13.19 -69.65
CA ILE A 471 95.35 12.51 -69.91
C ILE A 471 95.67 12.44 -71.41
N ASN A 472 96.92 12.76 -71.74
CA ASN A 472 97.41 12.73 -73.12
C ASN A 472 97.40 11.29 -73.70
N HIS A 473 96.87 11.14 -74.92
CA HIS A 473 96.56 9.86 -75.57
C HIS A 473 97.74 8.89 -75.73
N LYS A 474 99.00 9.36 -75.65
CA LYS A 474 100.22 8.53 -75.76
C LYS A 474 100.61 7.77 -74.47
N ARG A 475 99.94 8.00 -73.32
CA ARG A 475 100.22 7.31 -72.03
C ARG A 475 99.31 6.10 -71.79
N THR A 476 99.47 5.06 -72.61
CA THR A 476 98.58 3.87 -72.66
C THR A 476 98.41 3.15 -71.32
N ALA A 477 99.48 2.96 -70.53
CA ALA A 477 99.41 2.23 -69.26
C ALA A 477 98.51 2.91 -68.21
N ARG A 478 98.58 4.25 -68.07
CA ARG A 478 97.76 5.01 -67.10
C ARG A 478 96.30 5.12 -67.56
N ARG A 479 96.04 5.26 -68.86
CA ARG A 479 94.67 5.22 -69.41
C ARG A 479 94.03 3.84 -69.19
N ASN A 480 94.75 2.75 -69.40
CA ASN A 480 94.21 1.40 -69.15
C ASN A 480 93.91 1.17 -67.66
N TRP A 481 94.75 1.69 -66.75
CA TRP A 481 94.48 1.64 -65.30
C TRP A 481 93.23 2.44 -64.91
N LEU A 482 93.08 3.68 -65.40
CA LEU A 482 91.88 4.49 -65.15
C LEU A 482 90.62 3.88 -65.77
N TYR A 483 90.74 3.25 -66.95
CA TYR A 483 89.63 2.52 -67.59
C TYR A 483 89.23 1.27 -66.81
N SER A 484 90.20 0.55 -66.23
CA SER A 484 89.92 -0.56 -65.31
C SER A 484 89.20 -0.08 -64.04
N GLN A 485 89.63 1.04 -63.45
CA GLN A 485 88.96 1.67 -62.31
C GLN A 485 87.55 2.17 -62.66
N TYR A 486 87.36 2.74 -63.86
CA TYR A 486 86.07 3.13 -64.40
C TYR A 486 85.12 1.93 -64.51
N ASN A 487 85.56 0.83 -65.13
CA ASN A 487 84.75 -0.37 -65.27
C ASN A 487 84.38 -0.99 -63.91
N GLN A 488 85.31 -0.97 -62.94
CA GLN A 488 85.02 -1.43 -61.57
C GLN A 488 83.98 -0.55 -60.86
N LEU A 489 84.12 0.78 -60.94
CA LEU A 489 83.16 1.71 -60.34
C LEU A 489 81.80 1.67 -61.05
N GLN A 490 81.76 1.50 -62.36
CA GLN A 490 80.52 1.35 -63.13
C GLN A 490 79.78 0.05 -62.78
N ALA A 491 80.51 -1.06 -62.63
CA ALA A 491 79.95 -2.33 -62.16
C ALA A 491 79.42 -2.20 -60.72
N ASN A 492 80.16 -1.53 -59.83
CA ASN A 492 79.73 -1.31 -58.44
C ASN A 492 78.48 -0.40 -58.38
N LEU A 493 78.43 0.66 -59.18
CA LEU A 493 77.28 1.56 -59.28
C LEU A 493 76.03 0.82 -59.82
N SER A 494 76.20 -0.05 -60.81
CA SER A 494 75.12 -0.91 -61.32
C SER A 494 74.60 -1.86 -60.24
N GLN A 495 75.50 -2.50 -59.48
CA GLN A 495 75.13 -3.37 -58.38
C GLN A 495 74.43 -2.61 -57.24
N GLN A 496 74.89 -1.41 -56.88
CA GLN A 496 74.28 -0.56 -55.85
C GLN A 496 72.89 -0.07 -56.28
N ASN A 497 72.71 0.34 -57.54
CA ASN A 497 71.41 0.73 -58.08
C ASN A 497 70.41 -0.44 -58.08
N SER A 498 70.86 -1.66 -58.41
CA SER A 498 70.04 -2.87 -58.29
C SER A 498 69.61 -3.15 -56.84
N LYS A 499 70.52 -2.99 -55.87
CA LYS A 499 70.20 -3.10 -54.44
C LYS A 499 69.23 -2.01 -53.97
N LEU A 500 69.38 -0.78 -54.44
CA LEU A 500 68.46 0.32 -54.12
C LEU A 500 67.06 0.07 -54.69
N ALA A 501 66.94 -0.42 -55.93
CA ALA A 501 65.66 -0.81 -56.51
C ALA A 501 64.99 -1.89 -55.67
N THR A 502 65.74 -2.95 -55.31
CA THR A 502 65.25 -4.03 -54.43
C THR A 502 64.82 -3.51 -53.05
N ALA A 503 65.55 -2.57 -52.46
CA ALA A 503 65.21 -1.97 -51.17
C ALA A 503 63.95 -1.08 -51.25
N LYS A 504 63.77 -0.34 -52.35
CA LYS A 504 62.55 0.43 -52.64
C LYS A 504 61.33 -0.46 -52.80
N ASP A 505 61.47 -1.59 -53.50
CA ASP A 505 60.38 -2.57 -53.65
C ASP A 505 59.99 -3.19 -52.31
N LYS A 506 60.97 -3.51 -51.45
CA LYS A 506 60.72 -3.97 -50.07
C LYS A 506 60.05 -2.91 -49.18
N ALA A 507 60.43 -1.65 -49.32
CA ALA A 507 59.79 -0.54 -48.59
C ALA A 507 58.33 -0.34 -49.03
N ALA A 508 58.05 -0.41 -50.33
CA ALA A 508 56.69 -0.34 -50.88
C ALA A 508 55.83 -1.53 -50.44
N ALA A 509 56.39 -2.74 -50.43
CA ALA A 509 55.68 -3.94 -49.95
C ALA A 509 55.37 -3.88 -48.44
N SER A 510 56.32 -3.43 -47.62
CA SER A 510 56.11 -3.26 -46.17
C SER A 510 55.13 -2.12 -45.83
N GLN A 511 55.09 -1.04 -46.63
CA GLN A 511 54.07 0.01 -46.52
C GLN A 511 52.67 -0.52 -46.82
N SER A 512 52.50 -1.27 -47.92
CA SER A 512 51.21 -1.88 -48.27
C SER A 512 50.73 -2.87 -47.19
N SER A 513 51.64 -3.60 -46.57
CA SER A 513 51.35 -4.48 -45.42
C SER A 513 50.91 -3.68 -44.18
N GLN A 514 51.57 -2.55 -43.89
CA GLN A 514 51.18 -1.65 -42.80
C GLN A 514 49.79 -1.04 -43.01
N ASP A 515 49.48 -0.56 -44.21
CA ASP A 515 48.19 0.05 -44.54
C ASP A 515 47.05 -0.97 -44.47
N SER A 516 47.29 -2.19 -44.95
CA SER A 516 46.33 -3.29 -44.85
C SER A 516 46.05 -3.70 -43.40
N ALA A 517 47.09 -3.78 -42.56
CA ALA A 517 46.94 -4.09 -41.14
C ALA A 517 46.18 -2.98 -40.38
N MET A 518 46.42 -1.71 -40.71
CA MET A 518 45.74 -0.56 -40.12
C MET A 518 44.26 -0.48 -40.48
N ALA A 519 43.90 -0.81 -41.73
CA ALA A 519 42.50 -0.89 -42.16
C ALA A 519 41.75 -1.98 -41.38
N LEU A 520 42.36 -3.14 -41.20
CA LEU A 520 41.79 -4.25 -40.41
C LEU A 520 41.66 -3.88 -38.92
N VAL A 521 42.65 -3.20 -38.32
CA VAL A 521 42.59 -2.72 -36.92
C VAL A 521 41.43 -1.74 -36.73
N THR A 522 41.25 -0.83 -37.69
CA THR A 522 40.18 0.19 -37.65
C THR A 522 38.80 -0.46 -37.74
N LYS A 523 38.63 -1.41 -38.68
CA LYS A 523 37.39 -2.18 -38.83
C LYS A 523 37.04 -2.96 -37.55
N LEU A 524 38.02 -3.64 -36.97
CA LEU A 524 37.81 -4.47 -35.79
C LEU A 524 37.47 -3.64 -34.54
N ARG A 525 38.01 -2.42 -34.41
CA ARG A 525 37.61 -1.46 -33.35
C ARG A 525 36.16 -1.02 -33.49
N GLN A 526 35.67 -0.79 -34.71
CA GLN A 526 34.26 -0.45 -34.95
C GLN A 526 33.33 -1.62 -34.60
N GLU A 527 33.71 -2.86 -34.96
CA GLU A 527 32.95 -4.06 -34.58
C GLU A 527 32.85 -4.23 -33.04
N ILE A 528 33.95 -4.05 -32.31
CA ILE A 528 33.96 -4.12 -30.84
C ILE A 528 33.09 -3.02 -30.20
N SER A 529 33.10 -1.80 -30.76
CA SER A 529 32.25 -0.70 -30.29
C SER A 529 30.76 -1.05 -30.43
N GLY A 530 30.35 -1.57 -31.59
CA GLY A 530 28.96 -1.98 -31.82
C GLY A 530 28.51 -3.13 -30.90
N LEU A 531 29.36 -4.13 -30.69
CA LEU A 531 29.10 -5.21 -29.74
C LEU A 531 29.02 -4.72 -28.29
N THR A 532 29.81 -3.70 -27.91
CA THR A 532 29.80 -3.10 -26.56
C THR A 532 28.50 -2.32 -26.33
N GLU A 533 28.00 -1.62 -27.34
CA GLU A 533 26.69 -0.96 -27.31
C GLU A 533 25.56 -1.99 -27.15
N GLN A 534 25.61 -3.10 -27.91
CA GLN A 534 24.67 -4.21 -27.79
C GLN A 534 24.73 -4.89 -26.41
N GLN A 535 25.92 -5.02 -25.81
CA GLN A 535 26.07 -5.54 -24.45
C GLN A 535 25.43 -4.61 -23.41
N ASN A 536 25.53 -3.29 -23.61
CA ASN A 536 24.94 -2.29 -22.71
C ASN A 536 23.41 -2.26 -22.81
N SER A 537 22.83 -2.44 -24.00
CA SER A 537 21.37 -2.53 -24.17
C SER A 537 20.80 -3.78 -23.49
N LEU A 538 21.39 -4.96 -23.71
CA LEU A 538 20.99 -6.21 -23.05
C LEU A 538 21.13 -6.12 -21.52
N ARG A 539 22.13 -5.40 -21.02
CA ARG A 539 22.31 -5.14 -19.58
C ARG A 539 21.20 -4.26 -19.01
N GLN A 540 20.71 -3.29 -19.77
CA GLN A 540 19.58 -2.43 -19.38
C GLN A 540 18.25 -3.21 -19.43
N GLU A 541 18.04 -4.09 -20.41
CA GLU A 541 16.86 -4.96 -20.47
C GLU A 541 16.80 -5.92 -19.27
N MET A 542 17.92 -6.57 -18.91
CA MET A 542 18.01 -7.41 -17.70
C MET A 542 17.75 -6.62 -16.40
N ALA A 543 17.94 -5.30 -16.39
CA ALA A 543 17.66 -4.43 -15.26
C ALA A 543 16.21 -3.87 -15.25
N GLY A 544 15.51 -3.89 -16.39
CA GLY A 544 14.20 -3.25 -16.57
C GLY A 544 12.97 -4.17 -16.51
N HIS A 545 13.15 -5.50 -16.53
CA HIS A 545 12.04 -6.46 -16.65
C HIS A 545 11.08 -6.54 -15.45
N GLY A 546 11.32 -5.83 -14.34
CA GLY A 546 10.38 -5.72 -13.21
C GLY A 546 9.24 -4.71 -13.38
N ASN A 547 9.36 -3.74 -14.31
CA ASN A 547 8.49 -2.55 -14.33
C ASN A 547 7.40 -2.55 -15.42
N ASN A 548 7.55 -3.28 -16.52
CA ASN A 548 6.65 -3.12 -17.68
C ASN A 548 5.26 -3.76 -17.49
N ASN A 549 5.11 -4.80 -16.67
CA ASN A 549 3.78 -5.36 -16.35
C ASN A 549 3.11 -4.66 -15.15
N TYR A 550 3.90 -4.13 -14.20
CA TYR A 550 3.42 -3.36 -13.05
C TYR A 550 2.78 -2.03 -13.50
N ALA A 551 3.34 -1.37 -14.52
CA ALA A 551 2.78 -0.16 -15.12
C ALA A 551 1.40 -0.39 -15.77
N ALA A 552 1.16 -1.56 -16.38
CA ALA A 552 -0.11 -1.91 -17.01
C ALA A 552 -1.22 -2.19 -15.97
N SER A 553 -0.91 -2.91 -14.88
CA SER A 553 -1.85 -3.11 -13.76
C SER A 553 -2.14 -1.81 -13.00
N ILE A 554 -1.17 -0.89 -12.90
CA ILE A 554 -1.36 0.46 -12.35
C ILE A 554 -2.24 1.31 -13.28
N ALA A 555 -2.05 1.24 -14.60
CA ALA A 555 -2.93 1.92 -15.56
C ALA A 555 -4.38 1.44 -15.45
N LYS A 556 -4.59 0.13 -15.27
CA LYS A 556 -5.90 -0.48 -14.99
C LYS A 556 -6.48 0.00 -13.66
N ALA A 557 -5.68 0.05 -12.59
CA ALA A 557 -6.12 0.57 -11.29
C ALA A 557 -6.50 2.06 -11.34
N ARG A 558 -5.81 2.86 -12.16
CA ARG A 558 -6.11 4.28 -12.42
C ARG A 558 -7.45 4.46 -13.14
N GLU A 559 -7.70 3.65 -14.18
CA GLU A 559 -8.97 3.62 -14.92
C GLU A 559 -10.14 3.24 -14.01
N LEU A 560 -9.96 2.22 -13.16
CA LEU A 560 -10.96 1.74 -12.21
C LEU A 560 -11.24 2.74 -11.07
N CYS A 561 -10.24 3.51 -10.62
CA CYS A 561 -10.36 4.53 -9.59
C CYS A 561 -11.12 5.78 -10.11
N ALA A 562 -10.83 6.22 -11.33
CA ALA A 562 -11.54 7.30 -12.00
C ALA A 562 -13.01 6.93 -12.29
N ALA A 563 -13.28 5.67 -12.64
CA ALA A 563 -14.62 5.14 -12.88
C ALA A 563 -15.51 5.07 -11.62
N GLN A 564 -14.97 5.33 -10.41
CA GLN A 564 -15.70 5.28 -9.14
C GLN A 564 -16.02 6.64 -8.51
N GLY A 565 -15.76 7.75 -9.22
CA GLY A 565 -16.14 9.09 -8.75
C GLY A 565 -15.34 9.57 -7.52
N LEU A 566 -14.17 8.99 -7.27
CA LEU A 566 -13.18 9.53 -6.34
C LEU A 566 -12.57 10.80 -6.94
N ASN A 567 -12.31 11.80 -6.09
CA ASN A 567 -11.90 13.16 -6.47
C ASN A 567 -10.75 13.17 -7.53
N ASP A 568 -10.95 13.93 -8.61
CA ASP A 568 -10.02 14.15 -9.73
C ASP A 568 -8.61 14.58 -9.26
N GLU A 569 -8.52 15.20 -8.08
CA GLU A 569 -7.29 15.60 -7.40
C GLU A 569 -6.46 14.41 -6.87
N ILE A 570 -7.11 13.33 -6.40
CA ILE A 570 -6.45 12.11 -5.91
C ILE A 570 -5.94 11.28 -7.10
N CYS A 571 -6.73 11.21 -8.17
CA CYS A 571 -6.39 10.52 -9.41
C CYS A 571 -5.26 11.23 -10.19
N ARG A 572 -5.25 12.56 -10.24
CA ARG A 572 -4.14 13.36 -10.81
C ARG A 572 -2.87 13.33 -9.96
N LYS A 573 -3.00 13.19 -8.64
CA LYS A 573 -1.86 13.00 -7.74
C LYS A 573 -1.08 11.76 -8.18
N VAL A 574 -1.68 10.59 -8.31
CA VAL A 574 -1.02 9.29 -8.64
C VAL A 574 -0.24 9.24 -9.99
N ALA A 575 -0.36 10.26 -10.85
CA ALA A 575 0.22 10.26 -12.21
C ALA A 575 1.65 10.87 -12.35
N LYS A 576 2.22 11.53 -11.33
CA LYS A 576 3.34 12.51 -11.53
C LYS A 576 4.69 12.28 -10.77
N LEU A 577 4.88 11.29 -9.88
CA LEU A 577 6.20 10.95 -9.27
C LEU A 577 6.69 9.55 -9.72
N ALA A 578 6.67 9.30 -11.03
CA ALA A 578 7.21 8.06 -11.61
C ALA A 578 8.60 8.23 -12.26
N GLY A 579 9.50 9.07 -11.72
CA GLY A 579 10.86 9.21 -12.27
C GLY A 579 11.92 9.63 -11.25
N PRO A 580 12.98 8.84 -10.99
CA PRO A 580 14.09 9.20 -10.12
C PRO A 580 15.30 9.67 -10.97
N GLY A 581 15.52 11.00 -11.05
CA GLY A 581 16.54 11.58 -11.93
C GLY A 581 17.75 12.26 -11.27
N ASP A 582 17.63 12.83 -10.07
CA ASP A 582 18.63 13.82 -9.60
C ASP A 582 19.37 13.50 -8.29
N ALA A 583 19.13 12.33 -7.68
CA ALA A 583 19.89 11.91 -6.48
C ALA A 583 21.29 11.36 -6.81
N SER A 584 21.54 10.94 -8.05
CA SER A 584 22.80 10.34 -8.50
C SER A 584 23.94 11.36 -8.61
N SER A 585 23.67 12.61 -8.98
CA SER A 585 24.71 13.61 -9.24
C SER A 585 25.40 14.14 -7.97
N PHE A 586 24.69 14.16 -6.84
CA PHE A 586 25.26 14.47 -5.53
C PHE A 586 26.04 13.29 -4.95
N GLU A 587 25.53 12.06 -5.11
CA GLU A 587 26.23 10.85 -4.69
C GLU A 587 27.55 10.67 -5.45
N GLU A 588 27.57 10.92 -6.77
CA GLU A 588 28.80 10.89 -7.58
C GLU A 588 29.81 11.98 -7.19
N ALA A 589 29.34 13.19 -6.85
CA ALA A 589 30.21 14.29 -6.43
C ALA A 589 30.81 14.08 -5.03
N LEU A 590 30.07 13.45 -4.12
CA LEU A 590 30.56 13.12 -2.78
C LEU A 590 31.50 11.90 -2.80
N ASP A 591 31.17 10.85 -3.56
CA ASP A 591 32.06 9.69 -3.75
C ASP A 591 33.39 10.11 -4.40
N ALA A 592 33.36 11.04 -5.35
CA ALA A 592 34.58 11.61 -5.94
C ALA A 592 35.42 12.43 -4.93
N ALA A 593 34.78 13.22 -4.06
CA ALA A 593 35.47 14.01 -3.05
C ALA A 593 36.06 13.14 -1.92
N VAL A 594 35.36 12.08 -1.52
CA VAL A 594 35.85 11.07 -0.57
C VAL A 594 37.03 10.31 -1.17
N SER A 595 36.95 9.89 -2.43
CA SER A 595 38.05 9.22 -3.14
C SER A 595 39.31 10.10 -3.26
N GLN A 596 39.16 11.42 -3.42
CA GLN A 596 40.29 12.36 -3.42
C GLN A 596 40.92 12.54 -2.04
N LEU A 597 40.11 12.55 -0.97
CA LEU A 597 40.59 12.60 0.41
C LEU A 597 41.39 11.33 0.76
N GLU A 598 40.88 10.16 0.36
CA GLU A 598 41.56 8.86 0.53
C GLU A 598 42.89 8.79 -0.23
N ALA A 599 42.94 9.32 -1.46
CA ALA A 599 44.18 9.37 -2.25
C ALA A 599 45.21 10.35 -1.65
N ALA A 600 44.76 11.50 -1.12
CA ALA A 600 45.63 12.47 -0.45
C ALA A 600 46.21 11.92 0.86
N ASP A 601 45.39 11.19 1.63
CA ASP A 601 45.82 10.51 2.87
C ASP A 601 46.83 9.39 2.60
N GLN A 602 46.63 8.61 1.52
CA GLN A 602 47.61 7.62 1.07
C GLN A 602 48.93 8.27 0.64
N ALA A 603 48.89 9.40 -0.07
CA ALA A 603 50.09 10.13 -0.47
C ALA A 603 50.86 10.70 0.73
N LEU A 604 50.14 11.19 1.76
CA LEU A 604 50.74 11.66 3.02
C LEU A 604 51.42 10.51 3.79
N ASN A 605 50.79 9.33 3.83
CA ASN A 605 51.38 8.14 4.43
C ASN A 605 52.69 7.70 3.72
N VAL A 606 52.73 7.78 2.39
CA VAL A 606 53.95 7.51 1.61
C VAL A 606 55.01 8.58 1.84
N ALA A 607 54.64 9.87 1.85
CA ALA A 607 55.59 10.96 2.10
C ALA A 607 56.22 10.89 3.50
N ASN A 608 55.43 10.55 4.53
CA ASN A 608 55.90 10.31 5.89
C ASN A 608 56.87 9.12 5.98
N SER A 609 56.62 8.05 5.21
CA SER A 609 57.53 6.89 5.17
C SER A 609 58.89 7.17 4.51
N GLN A 610 58.97 8.21 3.66
CA GLN A 610 60.18 8.57 2.92
C GLN A 610 60.98 9.71 3.59
N GLY A 611 60.45 10.34 4.64
CA GLY A 611 61.16 11.34 5.44
C GLY A 611 61.53 12.64 4.72
N ASN A 612 60.86 12.98 3.61
CA ASN A 612 61.13 14.20 2.84
C ASN A 612 60.21 15.36 3.30
N PRO A 613 60.75 16.42 3.93
CA PRO A 613 59.95 17.52 4.51
C PRO A 613 59.11 18.29 3.48
N LEU A 614 59.58 18.40 2.24
CA LEU A 614 58.86 19.08 1.15
C LEU A 614 57.66 18.25 0.67
N ALA A 615 57.84 16.94 0.54
CA ALA A 615 56.76 16.03 0.14
C ALA A 615 55.67 15.88 1.22
N ILE A 616 56.06 15.95 2.49
CA ILE A 616 55.13 15.97 3.63
C ILE A 616 54.32 17.28 3.62
N GLY A 617 54.98 18.43 3.45
CA GLY A 617 54.30 19.72 3.38
C GLY A 617 53.33 19.84 2.20
N ASP A 618 53.67 19.28 1.04
CA ASP A 618 52.77 19.25 -0.12
C ASP A 618 51.59 18.28 0.08
N ALA A 619 51.81 17.14 0.73
CA ALA A 619 50.77 16.15 1.02
C ALA A 619 49.80 16.63 2.12
N GLU A 620 50.28 17.32 3.16
CA GLU A 620 49.42 17.97 4.18
C GLU A 620 48.51 19.01 3.54
N LYS A 621 49.05 19.79 2.59
CA LYS A 621 48.28 20.77 1.80
C LYS A 621 47.22 20.12 0.92
N ALA A 622 47.54 18.97 0.33
CA ALA A 622 46.60 18.19 -0.50
C ALA A 622 45.45 17.61 0.35
N VAL A 623 45.74 17.12 1.56
CA VAL A 623 44.72 16.66 2.52
C VAL A 623 43.85 17.84 2.98
N GLU A 624 44.44 19.00 3.27
CA GLU A 624 43.70 20.21 3.65
C GLU A 624 42.77 20.70 2.52
N GLN A 625 43.23 20.70 1.27
CA GLN A 625 42.43 21.07 0.10
C GLN A 625 41.31 20.06 -0.18
N ALA A 626 41.57 18.75 -0.06
CA ALA A 626 40.55 17.72 -0.20
C ALA A 626 39.49 17.81 0.93
N ALA A 627 39.91 18.11 2.16
CA ALA A 627 39.00 18.35 3.29
C ALA A 627 38.14 19.61 3.08
N GLN A 628 38.72 20.69 2.52
CA GLN A 628 37.98 21.89 2.12
C GLN A 628 36.99 21.63 0.98
N ALA A 629 37.31 20.76 0.01
CA ALA A 629 36.39 20.38 -1.06
C ALA A 629 35.19 19.58 -0.53
N VAL A 630 35.41 18.67 0.43
CA VAL A 630 34.34 17.95 1.14
C VAL A 630 33.47 18.95 1.94
N LEU A 631 34.07 19.89 2.66
CA LEU A 631 33.37 20.96 3.39
C LEU A 631 32.58 21.91 2.47
N ALA A 632 33.11 22.26 1.30
CA ALA A 632 32.44 23.12 0.31
C ALA A 632 31.24 22.41 -0.33
N ASN A 633 31.36 21.12 -0.64
CA ASN A 633 30.25 20.30 -1.14
C ASN A 633 29.17 20.09 -0.06
N LEU A 634 29.55 19.91 1.20
CA LEU A 634 28.64 19.87 2.35
C LEU A 634 27.93 21.22 2.58
N HIS A 635 28.63 22.35 2.42
CA HIS A 635 28.06 23.69 2.55
C HIS A 635 27.07 24.00 1.42
N LYS A 636 27.41 23.63 0.17
CA LYS A 636 26.53 23.73 -1.01
C LYS A 636 25.29 22.85 -0.90
N ALA A 637 25.40 21.69 -0.26
CA ALA A 637 24.26 20.83 0.08
C ALA A 637 23.35 21.43 1.17
N TYR A 638 23.89 22.30 2.03
CA TYR A 638 23.16 22.94 3.13
C TYR A 638 22.37 24.17 2.67
N SER A 639 22.93 24.98 1.74
CA SER A 639 22.23 26.12 1.13
C SER A 639 21.15 25.67 0.14
N SER A 640 21.42 24.63 -0.66
CA SER A 640 20.42 24.04 -1.56
C SER A 640 19.26 23.40 -0.80
N LEU A 641 19.47 22.91 0.43
CA LEU A 641 18.41 22.33 1.28
C LEU A 641 17.33 23.36 1.69
N ALA A 642 17.72 24.62 1.91
CA ALA A 642 16.79 25.71 2.22
C ALA A 642 16.04 26.21 0.96
N GLU A 643 16.73 26.25 -0.19
CA GLU A 643 16.12 26.55 -1.50
C GLU A 643 15.22 25.40 -1.98
N ILE A 644 15.56 24.14 -1.66
CA ILE A 644 14.75 22.93 -1.87
C ILE A 644 13.55 22.92 -0.92
N GLU A 645 13.67 23.35 0.34
CA GLU A 645 12.52 23.51 1.24
C GLU A 645 11.55 24.59 0.74
N GLN A 646 12.04 25.71 0.18
CA GLN A 646 11.21 26.73 -0.48
C GLN A 646 10.62 26.25 -1.82
N PHE A 647 11.36 25.46 -2.60
CA PHE A 647 10.92 24.88 -3.87
C PHE A 647 9.92 23.72 -3.68
N LEU A 648 10.11 22.87 -2.66
CA LEU A 648 9.16 21.81 -2.26
C LEU A 648 7.89 22.39 -1.63
N ALA A 649 7.99 23.49 -0.88
CA ALA A 649 6.82 24.24 -0.41
C ALA A 649 6.05 24.88 -1.59
N ALA A 650 6.73 25.26 -2.67
CA ALA A 650 6.13 25.77 -3.90
C ALA A 650 5.64 24.68 -4.88
N GLN A 651 6.08 23.42 -4.73
CA GLN A 651 5.80 22.29 -5.64
C GLN A 651 5.02 21.11 -5.01
N ALA A 652 4.46 21.26 -3.81
CA ALA A 652 3.77 20.21 -3.04
C ALA A 652 2.55 19.50 -3.71
N ASN A 653 2.29 19.69 -5.01
CA ASN A 653 1.17 19.10 -5.75
C ASN A 653 1.60 18.29 -7.01
N SER A 654 2.31 17.16 -6.83
CA SER A 654 2.54 16.15 -7.89
C SER A 654 3.03 14.82 -7.30
N VAL A 655 2.37 13.65 -7.55
CA VAL A 655 2.47 12.38 -6.74
C VAL A 655 2.86 11.06 -7.49
N SER A 656 3.47 10.08 -6.80
CA SER A 656 4.24 8.85 -7.14
C SER A 656 3.37 7.66 -7.46
N MET A 657 3.97 6.63 -8.06
CA MET A 657 3.37 5.29 -8.15
C MET A 657 2.90 4.76 -6.77
N PRO A 658 1.83 3.96 -6.70
CA PRO A 658 1.43 3.31 -5.44
C PRO A 658 2.47 2.25 -5.05
N VAL A 659 3.07 2.52 -3.91
CA VAL A 659 4.08 1.69 -3.26
C VAL A 659 3.42 0.61 -2.42
N GLN A 660 4.15 -0.45 -2.06
CA GLN A 660 3.62 -1.59 -1.29
C GLN A 660 2.80 -1.14 -0.08
N ALA A 661 3.28 -0.12 0.65
CA ALA A 661 2.61 0.46 1.82
C ALA A 661 1.13 0.83 1.60
N ALA A 662 0.75 1.29 0.40
CA ALA A 662 -0.62 1.70 0.10
C ALA A 662 -1.57 0.52 -0.13
N LEU A 663 -1.04 -0.64 -0.49
CA LEU A 663 -1.79 -1.77 -1.06
C LEU A 663 -1.73 -3.05 -0.21
N ILE A 664 -0.93 -3.06 0.85
CA ILE A 664 -0.92 -4.10 1.87
C ILE A 664 -2.01 -3.89 2.92
N SER A 665 -2.42 -4.94 3.62
CA SER A 665 -3.40 -4.82 4.70
C SER A 665 -2.83 -4.09 5.93
N ARG A 666 -3.73 -3.70 6.84
CA ARG A 666 -3.35 -3.18 8.17
C ARG A 666 -2.46 -4.15 8.96
N TYR A 667 -2.68 -5.46 8.83
CA TYR A 667 -1.86 -6.50 9.46
C TYR A 667 -0.42 -6.49 8.94
N SER A 668 -0.27 -6.52 7.62
CA SER A 668 1.00 -6.46 6.90
C SER A 668 1.77 -5.19 7.21
N ASN A 669 1.08 -4.06 7.18
CA ASN A 669 1.67 -2.78 7.50
C ASN A 669 2.22 -2.76 8.93
N THR A 670 1.41 -3.20 9.90
CA THR A 670 1.80 -3.27 11.31
C THR A 670 3.03 -4.15 11.50
N ALA A 671 3.08 -5.32 10.86
CA ALA A 671 4.22 -6.23 10.96
C ALA A 671 5.51 -5.62 10.39
N LEU A 672 5.43 -4.95 9.23
CA LEU A 672 6.59 -4.27 8.62
C LEU A 672 7.05 -3.06 9.44
N SER A 673 6.11 -2.25 9.93
CA SER A 673 6.43 -1.11 10.80
C SER A 673 7.03 -1.56 12.14
N GLU A 674 6.54 -2.64 12.74
CA GLU A 674 7.15 -3.21 13.95
C GLU A 674 8.57 -3.68 13.69
N MET A 675 8.80 -4.41 12.60
CA MET A 675 10.13 -4.90 12.24
C MET A 675 11.10 -3.73 12.05
N SER A 676 10.65 -2.67 11.37
CA SER A 676 11.40 -1.42 11.24
C SER A 676 11.73 -0.80 12.59
N ALA A 677 10.74 -0.68 13.47
CA ALA A 677 10.91 -0.12 14.81
C ALA A 677 11.90 -0.93 15.67
N ASN A 678 11.92 -2.26 15.54
CA ASN A 678 12.82 -3.14 16.28
C ASN A 678 14.27 -3.06 15.75
N VAL A 679 14.45 -2.94 14.43
CA VAL A 679 15.77 -2.70 13.82
C VAL A 679 16.32 -1.33 14.22
N ASN A 680 15.49 -0.29 14.22
CA ASN A 680 15.90 1.06 14.62
C ASN A 680 16.42 1.12 16.06
N ALA A 681 15.82 0.36 16.99
CA ALA A 681 16.32 0.24 18.36
C ALA A 681 17.73 -0.40 18.40
N ALA A 682 17.99 -1.42 17.57
CA ALA A 682 19.31 -2.04 17.46
C ALA A 682 20.34 -1.08 16.83
N LEU A 683 19.97 -0.36 15.77
CA LEU A 683 20.81 0.64 15.13
C LEU A 683 21.15 1.81 16.08
N GLN A 684 20.24 2.20 16.96
CA GLN A 684 20.49 3.22 17.98
C GLN A 684 21.56 2.77 18.99
N ILE A 685 21.46 1.52 19.47
CA ILE A 685 22.48 0.93 20.36
C ILE A 685 23.83 0.89 19.66
N GLY A 686 23.87 0.40 18.42
CA GLY A 686 25.10 0.34 17.61
C GLY A 686 25.74 1.71 17.43
N ARG A 687 24.96 2.73 17.00
CA ARG A 687 25.47 4.10 16.82
C ARG A 687 26.05 4.69 18.10
N ASN A 688 25.40 4.51 19.24
CA ASN A 688 25.92 5.04 20.51
C ASN A 688 27.15 4.28 21.00
N LEU A 689 27.22 2.96 20.75
CA LEU A 689 28.41 2.17 21.02
C LEU A 689 29.57 2.63 20.11
N ASP A 690 29.34 2.75 18.81
CA ASP A 690 30.34 3.22 17.84
C ASP A 690 30.83 4.63 18.21
N ARG A 691 29.92 5.53 18.62
CA ARG A 691 30.30 6.87 19.13
C ARG A 691 31.27 6.80 20.31
N HIS A 692 31.08 5.86 21.24
CA HIS A 692 32.02 5.66 22.33
C HIS A 692 33.34 5.02 21.86
N LEU A 693 33.28 4.02 20.99
CA LEU A 693 34.48 3.35 20.48
C LEU A 693 35.33 4.27 19.63
N LEU A 694 34.72 5.26 18.96
CA LEU A 694 35.42 6.29 18.20
C LEU A 694 35.90 7.46 19.08
N SER A 695 35.39 7.65 20.30
CA SER A 695 35.78 8.80 21.13
C SER A 695 37.12 8.57 21.85
N GLN A 696 37.78 9.66 22.29
CA GLN A 696 38.99 9.61 23.13
C GLN A 696 38.67 9.48 24.63
N ASP A 697 37.48 8.98 24.95
CA ASP A 697 37.01 8.84 26.33
C ASP A 697 37.74 7.68 27.03
N LYS A 698 38.43 7.98 28.14
CA LYS A 698 39.20 7.05 28.95
C LYS A 698 38.51 6.68 30.27
N SER A 699 37.19 6.90 30.36
CA SER A 699 36.42 6.58 31.55
C SER A 699 36.39 5.08 31.80
N ASN A 700 36.76 4.66 33.01
CA ASN A 700 36.67 3.27 33.43
C ASN A 700 35.23 2.83 33.63
N VAL A 701 34.36 3.72 34.12
CA VAL A 701 32.90 3.50 34.19
C VAL A 701 32.21 4.68 33.57
N TRP A 702 31.16 4.43 32.79
CA TRP A 702 30.36 5.49 32.22
C TRP A 702 28.89 5.09 32.07
N VAL A 703 28.03 6.10 32.06
CA VAL A 703 26.61 5.97 31.74
C VAL A 703 26.27 6.95 30.62
N ASN A 704 25.55 6.48 29.60
CA ASN A 704 25.05 7.28 28.49
C ASN A 704 23.54 7.16 28.40
N THR A 705 22.83 8.26 28.21
CA THR A 705 21.40 8.27 27.95
C THR A 705 21.09 9.08 26.69
N GLU A 706 20.30 8.50 25.78
CA GLU A 706 19.85 9.17 24.55
C GLU A 706 18.33 9.05 24.45
N SER A 707 17.66 10.16 24.11
CA SER A 707 16.22 10.18 23.86
C SER A 707 15.93 10.73 22.46
N THR A 708 15.07 10.03 21.73
CA THR A 708 14.70 10.37 20.35
C THR A 708 13.19 10.28 20.14
N LYS A 709 12.66 11.15 19.28
CA LYS A 709 11.31 11.07 18.76
C LYS A 709 11.37 11.16 17.25
N GLN A 710 10.86 10.13 16.60
CA GLN A 710 11.17 9.80 15.22
C GLN A 710 9.88 9.52 14.45
N ASN A 711 9.83 10.01 13.20
CA ASN A 711 8.78 9.69 12.23
C ASN A 711 9.42 8.96 11.06
N TYR A 712 8.95 7.74 10.81
CA TYR A 712 9.46 6.88 9.75
C TYR A 712 8.43 6.79 8.64
N HIS A 713 8.89 6.67 7.40
CA HIS A 713 8.07 6.37 6.23
C HIS A 713 8.88 5.52 5.26
N SER A 714 8.21 4.69 4.47
CA SER A 714 8.86 3.95 3.40
C SER A 714 7.86 3.60 2.32
N ASP A 715 8.37 3.19 1.17
CA ASP A 715 7.55 2.60 0.11
C ASP A 715 7.00 1.22 0.53
N PHE A 716 7.65 0.57 1.51
CA PHE A 716 7.28 -0.76 1.99
C PHE A 716 6.22 -0.76 3.10
N TYR A 717 6.19 0.29 3.94
CA TYR A 717 5.27 0.43 5.06
C TYR A 717 4.81 1.88 5.26
N ARG A 718 3.59 2.04 5.76
CA ARG A 718 2.96 3.35 6.02
C ARG A 718 3.63 4.08 7.17
N PRO A 719 3.56 5.42 7.20
CA PRO A 719 4.26 6.21 8.20
C PRO A 719 3.91 5.82 9.64
N TYR A 720 4.90 5.81 10.51
CA TYR A 720 4.70 5.57 11.94
C TYR A 720 5.59 6.48 12.80
N LYS A 721 5.18 6.63 14.06
CA LYS A 721 5.93 7.41 15.06
C LYS A 721 6.57 6.48 16.06
N GLN A 722 7.82 6.75 16.41
CA GLN A 722 8.57 5.99 17.41
C GLN A 722 9.26 6.95 18.38
N THR A 723 9.16 6.67 19.67
CA THR A 723 9.93 7.33 20.72
C THR A 723 10.85 6.30 21.32
N LEU A 724 12.16 6.54 21.28
CA LEU A 724 13.18 5.66 21.82
C LEU A 724 13.91 6.36 22.97
N THR A 725 14.10 5.62 24.05
CA THR A 725 14.96 6.02 25.17
C THR A 725 15.98 4.92 25.38
N LEU A 726 17.25 5.25 25.23
CA LEU A 726 18.38 4.35 25.40
C LEU A 726 19.14 4.75 26.67
N THR A 727 19.47 3.77 27.50
CA THR A 727 20.45 3.91 28.58
C THR A 727 21.53 2.85 28.41
N GLN A 728 22.79 3.26 28.45
CA GLN A 728 23.95 2.37 28.38
C GLN A 728 24.83 2.58 29.60
N ILE A 729 25.32 1.48 30.17
CA ILE A 729 26.28 1.47 31.26
C ILE A 729 27.49 0.68 30.77
N GLY A 730 28.65 1.32 30.73
CA GLY A 730 29.89 0.72 30.28
C GLY A 730 30.94 0.65 31.37
N VAL A 731 31.78 -0.38 31.27
CA VAL A 731 32.96 -0.60 32.09
C VAL A 731 34.13 -0.85 31.15
N ALA A 732 35.25 -0.20 31.37
CA ALA A 732 36.45 -0.27 30.53
C ALA A 732 37.71 -0.33 31.38
N GLN A 733 38.70 -1.06 30.89
CA GLN A 733 40.00 -1.22 31.53
C GLN A 733 41.10 -1.14 30.48
N GLU A 734 42.10 -0.29 30.72
CA GLU A 734 43.35 -0.29 29.96
C GLU A 734 44.16 -1.52 30.36
N VAL A 735 44.52 -2.34 29.36
CA VAL A 735 45.36 -3.54 29.52
C VAL A 735 46.84 -3.18 29.43
N ASN A 736 47.16 -2.21 28.57
CA ASN A 736 48.45 -1.55 28.44
C ASN A 736 48.22 -0.16 27.81
N ASP A 737 49.28 0.59 27.53
CA ASP A 737 49.19 1.96 26.99
C ASP A 737 48.48 2.04 25.62
N ASN A 738 48.34 0.91 24.91
CA ASN A 738 47.86 0.84 23.53
C ASN A 738 46.55 0.05 23.38
N VAL A 739 46.04 -0.61 24.42
CA VAL A 739 44.88 -1.52 24.31
C VAL A 739 43.93 -1.37 25.50
N GLN A 740 42.68 -1.07 25.18
CA GLN A 740 41.56 -1.02 26.11
C GLN A 740 40.57 -2.16 25.84
N VAL A 741 40.06 -2.78 26.90
CA VAL A 741 38.98 -3.78 26.83
C VAL A 741 37.82 -3.31 27.68
N GLY A 742 36.59 -3.50 27.19
CA GLY A 742 35.41 -3.11 27.95
C GLY A 742 34.16 -3.91 27.63
N ALA A 743 33.12 -3.64 28.41
CA ALA A 743 31.80 -4.20 28.24
C ALA A 743 30.73 -3.13 28.44
N VAL A 744 29.62 -3.23 27.70
CA VAL A 744 28.52 -2.28 27.72
C VAL A 744 27.20 -3.02 27.84
N LEU A 745 26.43 -2.71 28.88
CA LEU A 745 25.04 -3.11 29.01
C LEU A 745 24.14 -1.99 28.47
N SER A 746 23.31 -2.31 27.48
CA SER A 746 22.41 -1.37 26.82
C SER A 746 20.95 -1.76 27.05
N HIS A 747 20.13 -0.83 27.51
CA HIS A 747 18.68 -1.00 27.65
C HIS A 747 17.95 0.09 26.84
N SER A 748 17.22 -0.34 25.81
CA SER A 748 16.42 0.54 24.94
C SER A 748 14.93 0.28 25.15
N HIS A 749 14.17 1.34 25.36
CA HIS A 749 12.71 1.31 25.43
C HIS A 749 12.11 2.08 24.25
N ALA A 750 11.18 1.45 23.54
CA ALA A 750 10.47 2.02 22.40
C ALA A 750 8.97 2.13 22.69
N SER A 751 8.39 3.28 22.38
CA SER A 751 6.94 3.48 22.27
C SER A 751 6.62 3.84 20.81
N ASN A 752 5.81 3.00 20.17
CA ASN A 752 5.49 3.09 18.74
C ASN A 752 3.99 3.37 18.56
N ARG A 753 3.68 4.22 17.58
CA ARG A 753 2.33 4.45 17.07
C ARG A 753 2.35 4.21 15.57
N PHE A 754 1.86 3.04 15.18
CA PHE A 754 1.74 2.63 13.80
C PHE A 754 0.47 3.24 13.18
N ASP A 755 0.37 3.13 11.85
CA ASP A 755 -0.78 3.64 11.12
C ASP A 755 -2.08 2.90 11.51
N GLU A 756 -3.23 3.51 11.23
CA GLU A 756 -4.56 2.92 11.49
C GLU A 756 -4.77 2.54 12.98
N ASN A 757 -4.30 3.43 13.85
CA ASN A 757 -4.50 3.42 15.30
C ASN A 757 -3.97 2.18 16.03
N VAL A 758 -2.91 1.56 15.52
CA VAL A 758 -2.22 0.44 16.17
C VAL A 758 -1.08 0.97 17.03
N SER A 759 -0.92 0.47 18.25
CA SER A 759 0.16 0.88 19.15
C SER A 759 1.12 -0.28 19.43
N GLY A 760 2.39 0.06 19.72
CA GLY A 760 3.41 -0.94 19.99
C GLY A 760 4.39 -0.49 21.06
N LYS A 761 4.94 -1.43 21.81
CA LYS A 761 6.00 -1.22 22.79
C LYS A 761 7.15 -2.18 22.54
N GLY A 762 8.36 -1.67 22.52
CA GLY A 762 9.59 -2.45 22.40
C GLY A 762 10.46 -2.29 23.64
N ARG A 763 11.12 -3.37 24.06
CA ARG A 763 12.21 -3.34 25.02
C ARG A 763 13.34 -4.19 24.49
N LEU A 764 14.55 -3.65 24.41
CA LEU A 764 15.75 -4.36 23.96
C LEU A 764 16.83 -4.23 25.04
N LEU A 765 17.28 -5.37 25.56
CA LEU A 765 18.43 -5.47 26.44
C LEU A 765 19.59 -6.12 25.67
N SER A 766 20.77 -5.50 25.64
CA SER A 766 21.95 -5.99 24.94
C SER A 766 23.19 -5.91 25.82
N LEU A 767 24.08 -6.89 25.71
CA LEU A 767 25.41 -6.88 26.29
C LEU A 767 26.44 -6.95 25.16
N ASN A 768 27.37 -6.00 25.12
CA ASN A 768 28.42 -5.92 24.12
C ASN A 768 29.78 -5.92 24.83
N GLY A 769 30.70 -6.77 24.40
CA GLY A 769 32.12 -6.70 24.77
C GLY A 769 32.91 -6.09 23.62
N TYR A 770 33.94 -5.28 23.93
CA TYR A 770 34.76 -4.63 22.93
C TYR A 770 36.24 -4.61 23.30
N VAL A 771 37.07 -4.52 22.27
CA VAL A 771 38.51 -4.26 22.36
C VAL A 771 38.82 -3.07 21.48
N LYS A 772 39.66 -2.16 21.97
CA LYS A 772 40.08 -0.95 21.28
C LYS A 772 41.59 -0.81 21.35
N GLY A 773 42.23 -0.62 20.21
CA GLY A 773 43.66 -0.42 20.06
C GLY A 773 43.99 0.98 19.58
N HIS A 774 45.11 1.52 20.07
CA HIS A 774 45.67 2.82 19.70
C HIS A 774 47.14 2.65 19.32
N TRP A 775 47.60 3.43 18.34
CA TRP A 775 49.00 3.43 17.87
C TRP A 775 49.59 4.84 17.95
N ASP A 776 50.90 4.93 18.14
CA ASP A 776 51.64 6.19 18.36
C ASP A 776 51.50 7.20 17.22
N ASN A 777 51.19 6.73 16.01
CA ASN A 777 50.94 7.57 14.84
C ASN A 777 49.53 8.18 14.80
N GLY A 778 48.70 8.00 15.83
CA GLY A 778 47.33 8.53 15.88
C GLY A 778 46.27 7.60 15.27
N LEU A 779 46.66 6.47 14.68
CA LEU A 779 45.73 5.43 14.24
C LEU A 779 45.05 4.79 15.46
N PHE A 780 43.78 4.41 15.33
CA PHE A 780 43.09 3.58 16.30
C PHE A 780 42.07 2.65 15.63
N GLY A 781 41.73 1.57 16.30
CA GLY A 781 40.79 0.57 15.80
C GLY A 781 40.02 -0.09 16.93
N SER A 782 38.83 -0.59 16.65
CA SER A 782 38.02 -1.32 17.62
C SER A 782 37.29 -2.49 16.99
N LEU A 783 37.03 -3.50 17.81
CA LEU A 783 36.21 -4.65 17.50
C LEU A 783 35.23 -4.87 18.65
N ASP A 784 33.95 -5.09 18.36
CA ASP A 784 32.95 -5.45 19.37
C ASP A 784 32.10 -6.64 18.95
N LEU A 785 31.65 -7.39 19.96
CA LEU A 785 30.73 -8.50 19.81
C LEU A 785 29.63 -8.37 20.87
N GLY A 786 28.38 -8.56 20.45
CA GLY A 786 27.24 -8.38 21.33
C GLY A 786 26.11 -9.37 21.12
N TYR A 787 25.34 -9.56 22.19
CA TYR A 787 24.12 -10.33 22.20
C TYR A 787 23.03 -9.59 22.97
N GLY A 788 21.83 -9.54 22.41
CA GLY A 788 20.67 -8.91 23.02
C GLY A 788 19.38 -9.68 22.81
N ARG A 789 18.39 -9.37 23.65
CA ARG A 789 17.04 -9.92 23.59
C ARG A 789 16.02 -8.79 23.61
N SER A 790 15.12 -8.81 22.63
CA SER A 790 13.98 -7.91 22.57
C SER A 790 12.69 -8.58 23.01
N ARG A 791 11.83 -7.80 23.67
CA ARG A 791 10.43 -8.10 23.96
C ARG A 791 9.58 -7.04 23.29
N ASN A 792 8.77 -7.45 22.32
CA ASN A 792 7.89 -6.58 21.55
C ASN A 792 6.43 -6.88 21.92
N THR A 793 5.62 -5.84 22.01
CA THR A 793 4.19 -5.92 22.28
C THR A 793 3.45 -5.06 21.26
N ILE A 794 2.45 -5.63 20.58
CA ILE A 794 1.59 -4.92 19.62
C ILE A 794 0.17 -4.98 20.16
N ASP A 795 -0.47 -3.83 20.32
CA ASP A 795 -1.89 -3.72 20.64
C ASP A 795 -2.68 -3.49 19.34
N PHE A 796 -3.41 -4.52 18.93
CA PHE A 796 -4.17 -4.55 17.68
C PHE A 796 -5.63 -4.87 18.01
N ASP A 797 -6.53 -3.93 17.73
CA ASP A 797 -7.98 -4.02 18.02
C ASP A 797 -8.31 -4.43 19.46
N GLY A 798 -7.56 -3.88 20.42
CA GLY A 798 -7.73 -4.12 21.85
C GLY A 798 -7.11 -5.44 22.33
N GLN A 799 -6.43 -6.20 21.46
CA GLN A 799 -5.69 -7.40 21.82
C GLN A 799 -4.18 -7.17 21.83
N SER A 800 -3.54 -7.45 22.97
CA SER A 800 -2.09 -7.35 23.16
C SER A 800 -1.37 -8.63 22.74
N ASN A 801 -0.53 -8.54 21.72
CA ASN A 801 0.28 -9.63 21.17
C ASN A 801 1.75 -9.44 21.54
N VAL A 802 2.36 -10.44 22.20
CA VAL A 802 3.74 -10.35 22.72
C VAL A 802 4.64 -11.40 22.06
N PHE A 803 5.83 -10.99 21.61
CA PHE A 803 6.85 -11.89 21.08
C PHE A 803 8.26 -11.38 21.37
N HIS A 804 9.26 -12.23 21.09
CA HIS A 804 10.66 -11.96 21.44
C HIS A 804 11.58 -12.21 20.25
N ARG A 805 12.68 -11.46 20.14
CA ARG A 805 13.77 -11.73 19.18
C ARG A 805 15.12 -11.68 19.87
N ASN A 806 16.02 -12.57 19.51
CA ASN A 806 17.43 -12.49 19.89
C ASN A 806 18.19 -11.75 18.79
N ILE A 807 19.14 -10.90 19.16
CA ILE A 807 19.95 -10.09 18.27
C ILE A 807 21.41 -10.39 18.58
N PHE A 808 22.16 -10.81 17.57
CA PHE A 808 23.61 -10.92 17.63
C PHE A 808 24.23 -9.80 16.80
N SER A 809 25.27 -9.16 17.28
CA SER A 809 25.97 -8.09 16.56
C SER A 809 27.49 -8.25 16.60
N VAL A 810 28.16 -7.91 15.52
CA VAL A 810 29.62 -7.80 15.44
C VAL A 810 29.97 -6.50 14.74
N GLY A 811 30.78 -5.65 15.37
CA GLY A 811 31.20 -4.37 14.82
C GLY A 811 32.72 -4.26 14.74
N ALA A 812 33.19 -3.50 13.76
CA ALA A 812 34.58 -3.10 13.62
C ALA A 812 34.65 -1.64 13.17
N ASN A 813 35.54 -0.87 13.80
CA ASN A 813 35.78 0.53 13.45
C ASN A 813 37.27 0.80 13.32
N VAL A 814 37.63 1.73 12.43
CA VAL A 814 38.98 2.26 12.26
C VAL A 814 38.89 3.77 12.16
N GLY A 815 39.84 4.49 12.77
CA GLY A 815 39.93 5.93 12.64
C GLY A 815 41.34 6.43 12.85
N TYR A 816 41.56 7.68 12.47
CA TYR A 816 42.85 8.34 12.63
C TYR A 816 42.66 9.66 13.38
N GLN A 817 43.53 9.94 14.32
CA GLN A 817 43.47 11.14 15.15
C GLN A 817 44.60 12.09 14.75
N TRP A 818 44.26 13.16 14.04
CA TRP A 818 45.20 14.23 13.77
C TRP A 818 45.08 15.32 14.84
N GLN A 819 46.17 15.55 15.58
CA GLN A 819 46.26 16.64 16.55
C GLN A 819 46.83 17.90 15.91
N GLY A 820 46.15 19.03 16.11
CA GLY A 820 46.53 20.33 15.55
C GLY A 820 45.82 21.48 16.27
N TRP A 821 45.70 22.64 15.62
CA TRP A 821 44.93 23.79 16.14
C TRP A 821 43.44 23.46 16.37
N VAL A 822 42.93 22.53 15.56
CA VAL A 822 41.68 21.78 15.69
C VAL A 822 42.06 20.32 15.47
N ASN A 823 41.51 19.45 16.32
CA ASN A 823 41.66 18.01 16.17
C ASN A 823 40.71 17.51 15.08
N ILE A 824 41.25 16.74 14.14
CA ILE A 824 40.50 16.16 13.02
C ILE A 824 40.52 14.64 13.17
N GLN A 825 39.34 14.02 13.09
CA GLN A 825 39.17 12.58 13.28
C GLN A 825 38.29 11.98 12.19
N PRO A 826 38.85 11.53 11.05
CA PRO A 826 38.17 10.64 10.13
C PRO A 826 38.01 9.24 10.73
N SER A 827 36.92 8.56 10.36
CA SER A 827 36.60 7.21 10.82
C SER A 827 35.73 6.47 9.82
N VAL A 828 35.88 5.15 9.77
CA VAL A 828 35.04 4.24 9.00
C VAL A 828 34.76 2.98 9.83
N GLY A 829 33.62 2.36 9.60
CA GLY A 829 33.29 1.11 10.28
C GLY A 829 32.19 0.32 9.62
N ALA A 830 32.07 -0.93 10.06
CA ALA A 830 31.05 -1.86 9.60
C ALA A 830 30.51 -2.65 10.77
N ARG A 831 29.21 -2.95 10.74
CA ARG A 831 28.53 -3.74 11.77
C ARG A 831 27.54 -4.70 11.15
N TYR A 832 27.64 -5.96 11.58
CA TYR A 832 26.73 -7.02 11.22
C TYR A 832 25.70 -7.22 12.34
N TYR A 833 24.44 -7.44 11.96
CA TYR A 833 23.36 -7.85 12.84
C TYR A 833 22.70 -9.13 12.33
N ARG A 834 22.45 -10.07 13.25
CA ARG A 834 21.61 -11.24 13.01
C ARG A 834 20.46 -11.24 14.01
N MET A 835 19.22 -11.14 13.53
CA MET A 835 18.03 -11.22 14.37
C MET A 835 17.32 -12.57 14.17
N SER A 836 16.89 -13.19 15.26
CA SER A 836 16.18 -14.47 15.21
C SER A 836 14.80 -14.35 14.57
N LYS A 837 14.28 -15.47 14.03
CA LYS A 837 12.88 -15.57 13.57
C LYS A 837 11.89 -15.26 14.69
N ALA A 838 10.71 -14.77 14.35
CA ALA A 838 9.59 -14.59 15.27
C ALA A 838 8.25 -14.83 14.57
N ASN A 839 7.43 -15.71 15.16
CA ASN A 839 6.12 -16.06 14.62
C ASN A 839 5.06 -15.63 15.62
N TYR A 840 4.06 -14.87 15.17
CA TYR A 840 2.98 -14.35 16.01
C TYR A 840 1.70 -14.15 15.19
N ARG A 841 0.60 -13.78 15.84
CA ARG A 841 -0.68 -13.48 15.19
C ARG A 841 -1.08 -12.04 15.43
N LEU A 842 -1.71 -11.43 14.44
CA LEU A 842 -2.39 -10.14 14.55
C LEU A 842 -3.82 -10.34 14.08
N SER A 843 -4.76 -10.41 15.03
CA SER A 843 -6.14 -10.85 14.77
C SER A 843 -6.14 -12.17 13.99
N GLU A 844 -6.62 -12.18 12.75
CA GLU A 844 -6.74 -13.36 11.90
C GLU A 844 -5.51 -13.65 11.02
N ALA A 845 -4.52 -12.76 10.99
CA ALA A 845 -3.31 -12.90 10.17
C ALA A 845 -2.16 -13.60 10.92
N ASN A 846 -1.55 -14.61 10.29
CA ASN A 846 -0.33 -15.25 10.77
C ASN A 846 0.88 -14.50 10.26
N ILE A 847 1.72 -14.00 11.17
CA ILE A 847 2.94 -13.27 10.85
C ILE A 847 4.14 -14.19 11.07
N GLU A 848 4.92 -14.40 10.02
CA GLU A 848 6.17 -15.15 10.05
C GLU A 848 7.34 -14.22 9.71
N SER A 849 7.98 -13.69 10.74
CA SER A 849 9.19 -12.87 10.60
C SER A 849 10.39 -13.80 10.44
N ARG A 850 10.99 -13.81 9.25
CA ARG A 850 12.17 -14.63 8.94
C ARG A 850 13.39 -14.13 9.71
N ALA A 851 14.43 -14.97 9.83
CA ALA A 851 15.69 -14.54 10.42
C ALA A 851 16.32 -13.42 9.57
N LEU A 852 16.63 -12.29 10.20
CA LEU A 852 17.16 -11.11 9.54
C LEU A 852 18.69 -11.11 9.60
N ASN A 853 19.35 -10.83 8.47
CA ASN A 853 20.80 -10.61 8.41
C ASN A 853 21.06 -9.24 7.80
N LEU A 854 21.59 -8.30 8.57
CA LEU A 854 21.76 -6.90 8.19
C LEU A 854 23.22 -6.48 8.36
N MET A 855 23.88 -6.11 7.26
CA MET A 855 25.17 -5.39 7.30
C MET A 855 24.91 -3.89 7.21
N THR A 856 25.56 -3.13 8.06
CA THR A 856 25.58 -1.66 8.03
C THR A 856 27.00 -1.16 7.90
N TYR A 857 27.19 -0.13 7.09
CA TYR A 857 28.47 0.56 6.92
C TYR A 857 28.34 2.01 7.36
N HIS A 858 29.38 2.57 7.96
CA HIS A 858 29.41 3.98 8.31
C HIS A 858 30.77 4.61 8.02
N ALA A 859 30.73 5.90 7.73
CA ALA A 859 31.90 6.74 7.54
C ALA A 859 31.64 8.09 8.22
N GLY A 860 32.59 8.59 8.99
CA GLY A 860 32.41 9.76 9.82
C GLY A 860 33.61 10.67 9.88
N LEU A 861 33.35 11.96 10.03
CA LEU A 861 34.36 12.99 10.30
C LEU A 861 33.96 13.78 11.54
N GLN A 862 34.87 13.87 12.49
CA GLN A 862 34.71 14.68 13.69
C GLN A 862 35.80 15.76 13.76
N LEU A 863 35.38 16.99 14.09
CA LEU A 863 36.24 18.12 14.38
C LEU A 863 36.04 18.51 15.84
N SER A 864 37.12 18.69 16.59
CA SER A 864 37.03 19.08 18.00
C SER A 864 38.18 19.98 18.42
N LYS A 865 37.99 20.76 19.48
CA LYS A 865 39.06 21.58 20.05
C LYS A 865 38.99 21.52 21.55
N THR A 866 40.09 21.15 22.20
CA THR A 866 40.14 21.13 23.68
C THR A 866 40.72 22.45 24.18
N LEU A 867 39.95 23.13 25.02
CA LEU A 867 40.32 24.36 25.70
C LEU A 867 40.66 24.01 27.16
N ASP A 868 41.88 24.29 27.59
CA ASP A 868 42.27 24.14 28.99
C ASP A 868 42.00 25.45 29.74
N LEU A 869 41.08 25.39 30.70
CA LEU A 869 40.63 26.52 31.50
C LEU A 869 41.05 26.35 32.97
N GLY A 870 42.31 25.99 33.19
CA GLY A 870 42.90 25.91 34.54
C GLY A 870 42.44 24.68 35.32
N GLY A 871 42.65 23.49 34.75
CA GLY A 871 42.26 22.21 35.37
C GLY A 871 40.85 21.72 34.99
N PHE A 872 40.11 22.54 34.25
CA PHE A 872 38.87 22.19 33.58
C PHE A 872 39.10 22.19 32.07
N LYS A 873 38.96 21.03 31.41
CA LYS A 873 39.10 20.91 29.96
C LYS A 873 37.72 20.92 29.31
N LEU A 874 37.49 21.86 28.40
CA LEU A 874 36.26 21.97 27.62
C LEU A 874 36.54 21.60 26.16
N THR A 875 35.82 20.62 25.62
CA THR A 875 36.01 20.11 24.26
C THR A 875 34.73 20.25 23.45
N PRO A 876 34.45 21.41 22.83
CA PRO A 876 33.47 21.49 21.75
C PRO A 876 33.83 20.56 20.59
N SER A 877 32.81 19.93 20.01
CA SER A 877 32.94 19.04 18.86
C SER A 877 31.78 19.19 17.87
N ILE A 878 32.07 19.01 16.60
CA ILE A 878 31.09 18.80 15.55
C ILE A 878 31.44 17.51 14.81
N ALA A 879 30.44 16.68 14.52
CA ALA A 879 30.63 15.42 13.84
C ALA A 879 29.57 15.20 12.77
N SER A 880 29.94 14.51 11.70
CA SER A 880 29.04 14.09 10.64
C SER A 880 29.32 12.64 10.27
N TYR A 881 28.29 11.80 10.29
CA TYR A 881 28.37 10.37 10.00
C TYR A 881 27.40 10.00 8.88
N TYR A 882 27.89 9.37 7.82
CA TYR A 882 27.10 8.68 6.81
C TYR A 882 26.89 7.22 7.24
N ASN A 883 25.68 6.71 7.08
CA ASN A 883 25.30 5.33 7.40
C ASN A 883 24.52 4.70 6.23
N ASP A 884 24.94 3.52 5.77
CA ASP A 884 24.22 2.71 4.78
C ASP A 884 23.80 1.37 5.40
N ALA A 885 22.48 1.14 5.46
CA ALA A 885 21.88 -0.10 5.97
C ALA A 885 21.12 -0.89 4.89
N ARG A 886 21.32 -0.57 3.59
CA ARG A 886 20.55 -1.21 2.51
C ARG A 886 20.93 -2.67 2.32
N GLN A 887 19.92 -3.51 2.07
CA GLN A 887 20.08 -4.94 1.82
C GLN A 887 19.27 -5.39 0.60
N ARG A 888 19.94 -5.61 -0.53
CA ARG A 888 19.28 -6.01 -1.80
C ARG A 888 18.46 -7.30 -1.65
N LYS A 889 18.94 -8.29 -0.89
CA LYS A 889 18.20 -9.55 -0.67
C LYS A 889 16.87 -9.35 0.06
N MET A 890 16.76 -8.40 1.00
CA MET A 890 15.49 -8.16 1.71
C MET A 890 14.44 -7.45 0.85
N ALA A 891 14.91 -6.61 -0.07
CA ALA A 891 14.06 -5.96 -1.06
C ALA A 891 13.51 -6.96 -2.11
N VAL A 892 14.10 -8.16 -2.22
CA VAL A 892 13.72 -9.18 -3.22
C VAL A 892 13.01 -10.38 -2.60
N ASP A 893 13.59 -10.99 -1.56
CA ASP A 893 13.11 -12.26 -0.98
C ASP A 893 12.03 -12.06 0.11
N GLY A 894 11.87 -10.81 0.59
CA GLY A 894 10.98 -10.41 1.66
C GLY A 894 11.53 -10.71 3.07
N ALA A 895 11.41 -9.75 3.99
CA ALA A 895 11.91 -9.87 5.37
C ALA A 895 10.91 -10.57 6.31
N LEU A 896 9.63 -10.60 5.94
CA LEU A 896 8.56 -11.24 6.69
C LEU A 896 7.48 -11.76 5.74
N ALA A 897 6.70 -12.72 6.20
CA ALA A 897 5.54 -13.20 5.49
C ALA A 897 4.26 -13.03 6.33
N VAL A 898 3.16 -12.71 5.64
CA VAL A 898 1.80 -12.66 6.21
C VAL A 898 0.97 -13.73 5.51
N ASN A 899 0.48 -14.71 6.26
CA ASN A 899 -0.16 -15.93 5.73
C ASN A 899 0.54 -16.55 4.50
N ASN A 900 1.88 -16.64 4.56
CA ASN A 900 2.77 -17.15 3.51
C ASN A 900 3.05 -16.22 2.32
N VAL A 901 2.48 -15.02 2.28
CA VAL A 901 2.88 -13.98 1.32
C VAL A 901 4.09 -13.24 1.85
N ALA A 902 5.21 -13.33 1.13
CA ALA A 902 6.45 -12.63 1.47
C ALA A 902 6.33 -11.13 1.13
N LEU A 903 6.61 -10.26 2.09
CA LEU A 903 6.55 -8.81 1.93
C LEU A 903 7.95 -8.21 1.91
N GLN A 904 8.17 -7.30 0.96
CA GLN A 904 9.44 -6.61 0.80
C GLN A 904 9.68 -5.62 1.94
N GLN A 905 10.94 -5.45 2.30
CA GLN A 905 11.38 -4.50 3.32
C GLN A 905 12.81 -4.03 3.00
N GLN A 906 13.10 -2.77 3.27
CA GLN A 906 14.44 -2.22 3.14
C GLN A 906 14.71 -1.18 4.22
N PHE A 907 15.98 -1.07 4.61
CA PHE A 907 16.47 -0.01 5.48
C PHE A 907 17.29 0.99 4.68
N GLY A 908 17.07 2.27 4.95
CA GLY A 908 17.63 3.37 4.18
C GLY A 908 19.05 3.75 4.50
N ARG A 909 19.58 4.67 3.69
CA ARG A 909 20.78 5.46 4.00
C ARG A 909 20.40 6.67 4.83
N TYR A 910 21.26 7.09 5.75
CA TYR A 910 21.04 8.31 6.51
C TYR A 910 22.35 8.99 6.95
N PHE A 911 22.28 10.31 7.10
CA PHE A 911 23.30 11.13 7.74
C PHE A 911 22.91 11.43 9.18
N SER A 912 23.89 11.42 10.08
CA SER A 912 23.82 11.95 11.45
C SER A 912 24.75 13.15 11.54
N HIS A 913 24.23 14.33 11.86
CA HIS A 913 25.03 15.50 12.16
C HIS A 913 24.89 15.83 13.64
N GLU A 914 26.01 15.99 14.33
CA GLU A 914 26.04 16.07 15.79
C GLU A 914 26.89 17.26 16.22
N VAL A 915 26.40 18.03 17.19
CA VAL A 915 27.17 19.07 17.87
C VAL A 915 27.21 18.68 19.34
N GLY A 916 28.40 18.69 19.91
CA GLY A 916 28.65 18.24 21.27
C GLY A 916 29.59 19.15 22.03
N VAL A 917 29.51 19.04 23.35
CA VAL A 917 30.45 19.64 24.28
C VAL A 917 30.84 18.61 25.32
N GLY A 918 32.15 18.33 25.41
CA GLY A 918 32.76 17.57 26.47
C GLY A 918 33.33 18.49 27.54
N ALA A 919 33.26 18.08 28.79
CA ALA A 919 33.87 18.74 29.94
C ALA A 919 34.58 17.67 30.77
N GLN A 920 35.85 17.90 31.09
CA GLN A 920 36.64 17.01 31.93
C GLN A 920 37.22 17.80 33.11
N TRP A 921 37.03 17.28 34.32
CA TRP A 921 37.60 17.83 35.55
C TRP A 921 37.98 16.69 36.49
N ASN A 922 39.22 16.70 36.97
CA ASN A 922 39.78 15.60 37.77
C ASN A 922 39.54 14.23 37.09
N GLN A 923 38.86 13.34 37.79
CA GLN A 923 38.49 11.99 37.35
C GLN A 923 37.12 11.91 36.65
N TRP A 924 36.41 13.03 36.48
CA TRP A 924 35.08 13.08 35.88
C TRP A 924 35.11 13.58 34.43
N GLN A 925 34.29 12.96 33.59
CA GLN A 925 34.03 13.37 32.21
C GLN A 925 32.52 13.49 31.99
N LEU A 926 32.05 14.65 31.51
CA LEU A 926 30.67 14.86 31.10
C LEU A 926 30.67 15.24 29.62
N SER A 927 29.79 14.64 28.83
CA SER A 927 29.53 15.11 27.47
C SER A 927 28.03 15.23 27.22
N ALA A 928 27.66 16.30 26.54
CA ALA A 928 26.30 16.56 26.09
C ALA A 928 26.33 16.77 24.58
N GLN A 929 25.41 16.14 23.87
CA GLN A 929 25.35 16.15 22.41
C GLN A 929 23.91 16.35 21.97
N VAL A 930 23.75 17.15 20.92
CA VAL A 930 22.50 17.29 20.19
C VAL A 930 22.78 17.01 18.73
N GLY A 931 21.89 16.26 18.09
CA GLY A 931 22.11 15.91 16.70
C GLY A 931 20.84 15.73 15.91
N MET A 932 21.04 15.58 14.61
CA MET A 932 19.99 15.46 13.62
C MET A 932 20.26 14.30 12.68
N LEU A 933 19.23 13.48 12.47
CA LEU A 933 19.22 12.37 11.52
C LEU A 933 18.37 12.76 10.30
N LYS A 934 18.87 12.46 9.09
CA LYS A 934 18.11 12.61 7.83
C LYS A 934 18.50 11.51 6.85
N GLY A 935 17.53 10.85 6.23
CA GLY A 935 17.79 9.75 5.31
C GLY A 935 16.65 9.45 4.34
N SER A 936 16.78 8.38 3.55
CA SER A 936 15.78 7.96 2.54
C SER A 936 14.45 7.53 3.16
N ASP A 937 14.50 6.83 4.30
CA ASP A 937 13.32 6.29 5.02
C ASP A 937 13.12 6.98 6.38
N ILE A 938 13.89 8.05 6.63
CA ILE A 938 13.98 8.76 7.91
C ILE A 938 13.77 10.25 7.63
N THR A 939 12.60 10.78 8.01
CA THR A 939 12.35 12.24 8.00
C THR A 939 13.37 12.97 8.87
N ARG A 940 13.48 14.31 8.80
CA ARG A 940 14.38 15.09 9.65
C ARG A 940 14.05 14.87 11.15
N GLN A 941 14.95 14.25 11.92
CA GLN A 941 14.70 13.90 13.34
C GLN A 941 15.80 14.46 14.23
N ARG A 942 15.47 14.84 15.46
CA ARG A 942 16.41 15.37 16.44
C ARG A 942 16.57 14.39 17.60
N TYR A 943 17.77 14.34 18.16
CA TYR A 943 18.04 13.61 19.40
C TYR A 943 18.96 14.41 20.31
N ALA A 944 18.94 14.05 21.59
CA ALA A 944 19.85 14.55 22.59
C ALA A 944 20.43 13.38 23.38
N ALA A 945 21.74 13.43 23.63
CA ALA A 945 22.47 12.45 24.41
C ALA A 945 23.28 13.14 25.51
N VAL A 946 23.35 12.49 26.67
CA VAL A 946 24.19 12.92 27.79
C VAL A 946 24.94 11.71 28.30
N LYS A 947 26.26 11.86 28.43
CA LYS A 947 27.15 10.82 28.96
C LYS A 947 27.96 11.36 30.11
N LEU A 948 28.01 10.59 31.20
CA LEU A 948 28.84 10.85 32.38
C LEU A 948 29.80 9.67 32.57
N GLY A 949 31.07 9.96 32.76
CA GLY A 949 32.14 8.99 32.93
C GLY A 949 33.06 9.33 34.11
N TYR A 950 33.68 8.30 34.66
CA TYR A 950 34.64 8.37 35.76
C TYR A 950 35.86 7.50 35.46
N THR A 951 37.06 8.03 35.66
CA THR A 951 38.35 7.32 35.52
C THR A 951 38.98 7.20 36.90
N TRP A 952 39.21 6.00 37.45
CA TRP A 952 39.75 5.82 38.81
C TRP A 952 41.27 5.75 38.89
#